data_AF-A0A943K6B6-F1
#
_entry.id   AF-A0A943K6B6-F1
#
_cell.length_a   1.000
_cell.length_b   1.000
_cell.length_c   1.000
_cell.angle_alpha   90.00
_cell.angle_beta   90.00
_cell.angle_gamma   90.00
#
_symmetry.space_group_name_H-M   'P 1'
#
loop_
_entity.id
_entity.type
_entity.pdbx_description
1 polymer ?
#
loop_
_entity_poly.entity_id
_entity_poly.type
_entity_poly.pdbx_seq_one_letter_code
_entity_poly.pdbx_strand_id
1 'polypeptide(L)'
;MNIQITPFAWVMCALTAALPVAAFFKTKYPSFPARARVWRACVSRTQNNAENAAENNAGTDTEKPDASASTPAESFFARFLTEWFRLAFVFEICVFLFTNLGCFLKINGTTVSYDFVASFVLFVVSVGMICMGKVDKKILWCGVALMAAVGISALSCAVRPYRPGVIYEFDNYVWGKPYGVYLPKVNFLMFKTAFSFLRAVAALSVARKVFSSRGQWAELSGIFARFIRLIVCVGVVEFCIKKFGNIQPVQDFLNRFFGEAIHTHMLADRMQGLYKEPSHYSIYLSLCGFLLVARLCGVKNGAAVGCGITENITFFCVCALLIVSSSFGGLFYAALLLFMYFWFYIAPKGRIFWTWGFVLLTVAAFLFIGITPLKNKWGLESVYERMSNFCRSLVALFKGDEVTITSEGARLTSIFFALKWFSARPLFGVGLSVADIHSTFVSLLADIGLVGVFFWIFFGAKFASATKKSALFEVLVYLSMFSLGGTGFSFPVVLPVVFLFAEQMLPSRKKQTENAEKPEKILMISGAMPPMPCGVGDYTAKLCRALQNGGDCGVVAVTSVGAAATISGAETVKIRNEIQNFGGFSFLRFIRRILKEEKPDIVHFQFPSSQYRGRSLSVFLWLPLMLKHTSCKIVFTAHEYNDKKIPFITAPFMLCADKIITVEDGFAKKIARNLKPFIDKNKAAYVPIGSNIPPSRADEKTIKQIRERVLGGKTEQKILGYFGFIGEGKCFDVLLEACGRLKEQNALSCKIMIVGKIDKEKCGEEYYAKLAAVIEKYSLGQDIYETGYLPEAEVADYLKAADFFALPFKNGAACRNGSILAAAQEGRRIISSRGALTGEFFESGQFVLTENSVAAWQEAIRAELSAKSAAVYEAAVPSWEEIAKEHAHIYRAILKNPLIDGERTGAKSARKRAKKQKTEGGDERSD
;
A
#
# COMPACT_ATOMS: atom_id res chain seq x y z
N MET A 1 -39.00 7.15 44.81
CA MET A 1 -37.98 7.30 43.75
C MET A 1 -38.73 7.80 42.52
N ASN A 2 -38.65 9.09 42.19
CA ASN A 2 -39.34 9.64 41.02
C ASN A 2 -38.50 9.37 39.79
N ILE A 3 -38.94 8.43 38.96
CA ILE A 3 -38.30 8.00 37.72
C ILE A 3 -39.14 8.54 36.57
N GLN A 4 -38.58 9.45 35.78
CA GLN A 4 -39.25 10.00 34.59
C GLN A 4 -38.45 9.62 33.34
N ILE A 5 -39.09 8.91 32.42
CA ILE A 5 -38.56 8.54 31.10
C ILE A 5 -39.28 9.40 30.06
N THR A 6 -38.52 9.96 29.13
CA THR A 6 -39.02 10.87 28.10
C THR A 6 -39.64 10.12 26.91
N PRO A 7 -40.56 10.75 26.15
CA PRO A 7 -41.19 10.11 24.99
C PRO A 7 -40.18 9.60 23.96
N PHE A 8 -39.11 10.36 23.68
CA PHE A 8 -38.05 9.91 22.79
C PHE A 8 -37.27 8.71 23.37
N ALA A 9 -37.02 8.66 24.68
CA ALA A 9 -36.43 7.49 25.32
C ALA A 9 -37.32 6.24 25.19
N TRP A 10 -38.64 6.37 25.26
CA TRP A 10 -39.57 5.27 24.98
C TRP A 10 -39.50 4.78 23.53
N VAL A 11 -39.47 5.71 22.56
CA VAL A 11 -39.24 5.38 21.14
C VAL A 11 -37.91 4.64 20.97
N MET A 12 -36.87 5.08 21.67
CA MET A 12 -35.56 4.46 21.63
C MET A 12 -35.54 3.06 22.26
N CYS A 13 -36.19 2.86 23.39
CA CYS A 13 -36.38 1.55 24.02
C CYS A 13 -37.18 0.60 23.11
N ALA A 14 -38.23 1.10 22.45
CA ALA A 14 -39.03 0.31 21.51
C ALA A 14 -38.23 -0.08 20.26
N LEU A 15 -37.44 0.83 19.69
CA LEU A 15 -36.56 0.55 18.56
C LEU A 15 -35.46 -0.46 18.95
N THR A 16 -34.82 -0.28 20.10
CA THR A 16 -33.81 -1.23 20.62
C THR A 16 -34.40 -2.59 20.99
N ALA A 17 -35.68 -2.68 21.34
CA ALA A 17 -36.40 -3.94 21.54
C ALA A 17 -36.90 -4.59 20.23
N ALA A 18 -37.20 -3.82 19.18
CA ALA A 18 -37.64 -4.34 17.87
C ALA A 18 -36.48 -4.77 16.96
N LEU A 19 -35.33 -4.11 17.06
CA LEU A 19 -34.10 -4.43 16.33
C LEU A 19 -33.56 -5.87 16.56
N PRO A 20 -33.61 -6.48 17.76
CA PRO A 20 -33.23 -7.89 17.94
C PRO A 20 -34.15 -8.85 17.20
N VAL A 21 -35.43 -8.53 17.02
CA VAL A 21 -36.35 -9.34 16.19
C VAL A 21 -35.94 -9.25 14.72
N ALA A 22 -35.67 -8.05 14.21
CA ALA A 22 -35.18 -7.87 12.84
C ALA A 22 -33.81 -8.52 12.59
N ALA A 23 -32.87 -8.41 13.54
CA ALA A 23 -31.56 -9.05 13.48
C ALA A 23 -31.66 -10.59 13.58
N PHE A 24 -32.57 -11.10 14.42
CA PHE A 24 -32.90 -12.53 14.54
C PHE A 24 -33.47 -13.08 13.22
N PHE A 25 -34.43 -12.38 12.59
CA PHE A 25 -34.97 -12.80 11.29
C PHE A 25 -33.91 -12.79 10.18
N LYS A 26 -33.04 -11.76 10.14
CA LYS A 26 -31.96 -11.63 9.16
C LYS A 26 -30.85 -12.68 9.33
N THR A 27 -30.61 -13.15 10.56
CA THR A 27 -29.63 -14.21 10.86
C THR A 27 -30.19 -15.63 10.76
N LYS A 28 -31.46 -15.86 11.10
CA LYS A 28 -32.14 -17.16 11.02
C LYS A 28 -32.67 -17.47 9.60
N TYR A 29 -33.03 -16.46 8.82
CA TYR A 29 -33.56 -16.61 7.45
C TYR A 29 -32.83 -15.70 6.43
N PRO A 30 -31.55 -15.94 6.11
CA PRO A 30 -30.77 -15.10 5.21
C PRO A 30 -31.30 -15.01 3.77
N SER A 31 -32.14 -15.97 3.35
CA SER A 31 -32.76 -16.05 2.01
C SER A 31 -34.04 -15.21 1.86
N PHE A 32 -34.63 -14.73 2.96
CA PHE A 32 -35.88 -13.96 2.95
C PHE A 32 -35.74 -12.57 2.26
N PRO A 33 -34.70 -11.75 2.55
CA PRO A 33 -34.50 -10.48 1.84
C PRO A 33 -34.05 -10.66 0.38
N ALA A 34 -33.42 -11.79 0.02
CA ALA A 34 -33.08 -12.11 -1.36
C ALA A 34 -34.33 -12.38 -2.20
N ARG A 35 -35.31 -13.14 -1.67
CA ARG A 35 -36.61 -13.34 -2.34
C ARG A 35 -37.41 -12.04 -2.50
N ALA A 36 -37.42 -11.15 -1.52
CA ALA A 36 -38.11 -9.85 -1.62
C ALA A 36 -37.47 -8.88 -2.64
N ARG A 37 -36.15 -9.00 -2.89
CA ARG A 37 -35.41 -8.19 -3.88
C ARG A 37 -35.55 -8.77 -5.30
N VAL A 38 -35.59 -10.10 -5.43
CA VAL A 38 -35.92 -10.80 -6.67
C VAL A 38 -37.36 -10.53 -7.08
N TRP A 39 -38.31 -10.47 -6.14
CA TRP A 39 -39.70 -10.14 -6.45
C TRP A 39 -39.86 -8.71 -6.97
N ARG A 40 -39.15 -7.73 -6.40
CA ARG A 40 -39.11 -6.34 -6.92
C ARG A 40 -38.41 -6.21 -8.28
N ALA A 41 -37.35 -6.98 -8.53
CA ALA A 41 -36.66 -7.00 -9.81
C ALA A 41 -37.43 -7.76 -10.91
N CYS A 42 -38.20 -8.79 -10.55
CA CYS A 42 -39.12 -9.48 -11.45
C CYS A 42 -40.25 -8.55 -11.89
N VAL A 43 -40.87 -7.82 -10.96
CA VAL A 43 -41.97 -6.89 -11.27
C VAL A 43 -41.49 -5.73 -12.17
N SER A 44 -40.24 -5.27 -12.05
CA SER A 44 -39.68 -4.25 -12.95
C SER A 44 -39.18 -4.78 -14.29
N ARG A 45 -38.93 -6.09 -14.43
CA ARG A 45 -38.50 -6.72 -15.71
C ARG A 45 -39.67 -7.22 -16.55
N THR A 46 -40.83 -7.50 -15.96
CA THR A 46 -42.04 -7.89 -16.69
C THR A 46 -42.74 -6.75 -17.44
N GLN A 47 -42.33 -5.49 -17.27
CA GLN A 47 -42.86 -4.35 -18.05
C GLN A 47 -41.97 -3.94 -19.25
N ASN A 48 -40.70 -4.34 -19.31
CA ASN A 48 -39.77 -3.89 -20.37
C ASN A 48 -39.34 -4.97 -21.38
N ASN A 49 -39.76 -6.23 -21.20
CA ASN A 49 -39.31 -7.35 -22.04
C ASN A 49 -40.44 -8.02 -22.86
N ALA A 50 -41.54 -7.32 -23.13
CA ALA A 50 -42.60 -7.82 -24.01
C ALA A 50 -42.35 -7.54 -25.52
N GLU A 51 -41.28 -6.85 -25.90
CA GLU A 51 -41.07 -6.44 -27.31
C GLU A 51 -39.85 -7.01 -28.04
N ASN A 52 -38.90 -7.71 -27.41
CA ASN A 52 -37.61 -8.03 -28.08
C ASN A 52 -36.98 -9.40 -27.76
N ALA A 53 -37.74 -10.49 -27.76
CA ALA A 53 -37.13 -11.83 -27.74
C ALA A 53 -38.07 -12.93 -28.28
N ALA A 54 -38.45 -12.83 -29.54
CA ALA A 54 -38.88 -13.97 -30.33
C ALA A 54 -37.79 -14.26 -31.36
N GLU A 55 -36.70 -14.91 -30.93
CA GLU A 55 -35.83 -15.73 -31.77
C GLU A 55 -34.73 -16.36 -30.90
N ASN A 56 -34.59 -17.68 -31.04
CA ASN A 56 -33.49 -18.53 -30.56
C ASN A 56 -33.53 -18.99 -29.09
N ASN A 57 -34.39 -19.98 -28.85
CA ASN A 57 -34.13 -21.06 -27.89
C ASN A 57 -33.27 -22.15 -28.55
N ALA A 58 -32.18 -22.58 -27.89
CA ALA A 58 -31.84 -23.98 -27.64
C ALA A 58 -30.39 -24.09 -27.14
N GLY A 59 -30.18 -24.66 -25.94
CA GLY A 59 -28.85 -24.93 -25.41
C GLY A 59 -28.82 -24.91 -23.88
N THR A 60 -29.43 -25.94 -23.28
CA THR A 60 -29.32 -26.28 -21.86
C THR A 60 -27.90 -26.74 -21.53
N ASP A 61 -27.26 -26.12 -20.53
CA ASP A 61 -26.32 -26.83 -19.65
C ASP A 61 -26.35 -26.21 -18.25
N THR A 62 -26.71 -27.07 -17.29
CA THR A 62 -26.80 -26.79 -15.87
C THR A 62 -25.43 -26.96 -15.22
N GLU A 63 -24.74 -25.87 -14.88
CA GLU A 63 -23.58 -25.93 -13.97
C GLU A 63 -24.03 -25.91 -12.50
N LYS A 64 -23.69 -26.99 -11.80
CA LYS A 64 -23.72 -27.10 -10.34
C LYS A 64 -22.77 -26.07 -9.72
N PRO A 65 -23.10 -25.44 -8.58
CA PRO A 65 -22.15 -24.63 -7.84
C PRO A 65 -21.18 -25.53 -7.06
N ASP A 66 -19.89 -25.37 -7.37
CA ASP A 66 -18.77 -26.04 -6.71
C ASP A 66 -18.74 -25.80 -5.19
N ALA A 67 -18.64 -26.91 -4.47
CA ALA A 67 -18.39 -26.97 -3.05
C ALA A 67 -16.87 -26.90 -2.80
N SER A 68 -16.33 -25.73 -2.46
CA SER A 68 -15.06 -25.67 -1.74
C SER A 68 -14.91 -24.40 -0.89
N ALA A 69 -14.43 -24.60 0.34
CA ALA A 69 -14.08 -23.63 1.40
C ALA A 69 -15.17 -23.32 2.46
N SER A 70 -15.52 -24.32 3.28
CA SER A 70 -16.18 -24.11 4.57
C SER A 70 -15.18 -23.57 5.60
N THR A 71 -15.25 -22.26 5.85
CA THR A 71 -14.78 -21.69 7.12
C THR A 71 -15.68 -22.18 8.26
N PRO A 72 -15.21 -22.28 9.52
CA PRO A 72 -16.06 -22.73 10.62
C PRO A 72 -17.28 -21.82 10.71
N ALA A 73 -18.48 -22.41 10.64
CA ALA A 73 -19.72 -21.67 10.68
C ALA A 73 -19.78 -20.82 11.96
N GLU A 74 -19.70 -19.50 11.79
CA GLU A 74 -19.68 -18.54 12.88
C GLU A 74 -20.94 -18.71 13.76
N SER A 75 -20.79 -18.77 15.08
CA SER A 75 -21.90 -19.09 15.99
C SER A 75 -23.04 -18.06 15.85
N PHE A 76 -24.29 -18.51 16.07
CA PHE A 76 -25.47 -17.64 15.99
C PHE A 76 -25.30 -16.39 16.88
N PHE A 77 -24.85 -16.58 18.12
CA PHE A 77 -24.58 -15.50 19.07
C PHE A 77 -23.54 -14.50 18.54
N ALA A 78 -22.48 -14.98 17.88
CA ALA A 78 -21.46 -14.12 17.29
C ALA A 78 -22.00 -13.26 16.14
N ARG A 79 -22.91 -13.79 15.31
CA ARG A 79 -23.58 -13.04 14.24
C ARG A 79 -24.58 -12.03 14.80
N PHE A 80 -25.36 -12.43 15.81
CA PHE A 80 -26.30 -11.57 16.52
C PHE A 80 -25.58 -10.36 17.15
N LEU A 81 -24.50 -10.58 17.89
CA LEU A 81 -23.75 -9.52 18.55
C LEU A 81 -23.08 -8.55 17.55
N THR A 82 -22.69 -9.05 16.38
CA THR A 82 -22.12 -8.21 15.30
C THR A 82 -23.15 -7.27 14.68
N GLU A 83 -24.39 -7.72 14.42
CA GLU A 83 -25.45 -6.81 13.94
C GLU A 83 -25.82 -5.79 15.02
N TRP A 84 -25.88 -6.19 16.29
CA TRP A 84 -26.08 -5.27 17.42
C TRP A 84 -24.98 -4.21 17.52
N PHE A 85 -23.73 -4.62 17.34
CA PHE A 85 -22.61 -3.69 17.32
C PHE A 85 -22.78 -2.66 16.19
N ARG A 86 -23.14 -3.10 14.97
CA ARG A 86 -23.35 -2.20 13.83
C ARG A 86 -24.42 -1.16 14.12
N LEU A 87 -25.54 -1.60 14.69
CA LEU A 87 -26.65 -0.73 15.06
C LEU A 87 -26.26 0.25 16.16
N ALA A 88 -25.65 -0.23 17.25
CA ALA A 88 -25.19 0.61 18.34
C ALA A 88 -24.14 1.65 17.88
N PHE A 89 -23.25 1.26 16.96
CA PHE A 89 -22.21 2.15 16.42
C PHE A 89 -22.81 3.27 15.56
N VAL A 90 -23.73 2.94 14.65
CA VAL A 90 -24.48 3.92 13.86
C VAL A 90 -25.27 4.83 14.79
N PHE A 91 -25.95 4.23 15.77
CA PHE A 91 -26.81 4.94 16.69
C PHE A 91 -26.05 5.95 17.55
N GLU A 92 -24.89 5.59 18.11
CA GLU A 92 -24.06 6.53 18.88
C GLU A 92 -23.63 7.74 18.04
N ILE A 93 -23.13 7.50 16.82
CA ILE A 93 -22.73 8.58 15.92
C ILE A 93 -23.93 9.44 15.57
N CYS A 94 -25.09 8.83 15.34
CA CYS A 94 -26.31 9.55 15.09
C CYS A 94 -26.74 10.40 16.30
N VAL A 95 -26.87 9.83 17.50
CA VAL A 95 -27.24 10.59 18.70
C VAL A 95 -26.31 11.77 18.91
N PHE A 96 -25.01 11.58 18.68
CA PHE A 96 -24.05 12.69 18.78
C PHE A 96 -24.24 13.77 17.71
N LEU A 97 -24.44 13.38 16.44
CA LEU A 97 -24.62 14.31 15.32
C LEU A 97 -26.01 14.93 15.23
N PHE A 98 -27.01 14.38 15.93
CA PHE A 98 -28.42 14.73 15.75
C PHE A 98 -29.06 15.26 17.04
N THR A 99 -28.57 14.93 18.23
CA THR A 99 -29.27 15.24 19.50
C THR A 99 -28.30 15.55 20.64
N ASN A 100 -28.27 16.82 21.07
CA ASN A 100 -27.69 17.20 22.37
C ASN A 100 -28.77 17.76 23.32
N LEU A 101 -30.03 17.41 23.08
CA LEU A 101 -31.19 18.00 23.74
C LEU A 101 -31.88 16.99 24.67
N GLY A 102 -32.31 17.47 25.84
CA GLY A 102 -33.10 16.70 26.81
C GLY A 102 -32.33 15.68 27.65
N CYS A 103 -33.08 14.76 28.29
CA CYS A 103 -32.55 13.68 29.11
C CYS A 103 -33.25 12.35 28.78
N PHE A 104 -32.50 11.26 28.83
CA PHE A 104 -33.02 9.90 28.67
C PHE A 104 -33.81 9.47 29.92
N LEU A 105 -33.28 9.80 31.09
CA LEU A 105 -33.83 9.40 32.38
C LEU A 105 -33.54 10.47 33.44
N LYS A 106 -34.54 10.80 34.25
CA LYS A 106 -34.39 11.68 35.44
C LYS A 106 -34.72 10.88 36.70
N ILE A 107 -33.76 10.80 37.63
CA ILE A 107 -33.91 10.14 38.94
C ILE A 107 -33.60 11.15 40.03
N ASN A 108 -34.59 11.51 40.86
CA ASN A 108 -34.43 12.41 42.02
C ASN A 108 -33.63 13.69 41.70
N GLY A 109 -33.86 14.30 40.52
CA GLY A 109 -33.15 15.51 40.06
C GLY A 109 -31.86 15.28 39.27
N THR A 110 -31.28 14.08 39.28
CA THR A 110 -30.12 13.73 38.44
C THR A 110 -30.57 13.31 37.04
N THR A 111 -29.98 13.89 36.00
CA THR A 111 -30.32 13.60 34.60
C THR A 111 -29.26 12.71 33.93
N VAL A 112 -29.72 11.67 33.23
CA VAL A 112 -28.90 10.83 32.35
C VAL A 112 -29.18 11.25 30.92
N SER A 113 -28.13 11.58 30.16
CA SER A 113 -28.25 12.05 28.78
C SER A 113 -28.28 10.90 27.76
N TYR A 114 -28.85 11.15 26.58
CA TYR A 114 -28.96 10.17 25.50
C TYR A 114 -27.60 9.68 24.99
N ASP A 115 -26.62 10.58 24.88
CA ASP A 115 -25.25 10.25 24.44
C ASP A 115 -24.59 9.26 25.41
N PHE A 116 -24.81 9.44 26.72
CA PHE A 116 -24.25 8.55 27.72
C PHE A 116 -24.79 7.12 27.57
N VAL A 117 -26.11 6.98 27.40
CA VAL A 117 -26.77 5.68 27.20
C VAL A 117 -26.30 5.03 25.90
N ALA A 118 -26.29 5.77 24.79
CA ALA A 118 -25.86 5.25 23.48
C ALA A 118 -24.43 4.71 23.54
N SER A 119 -23.50 5.51 24.06
CA SER A 119 -22.09 5.12 24.20
C SER A 119 -21.88 4.01 25.24
N PHE A 120 -22.70 3.92 26.29
CA PHE A 120 -22.62 2.81 27.25
C PHE A 120 -23.06 1.48 26.63
N VAL A 121 -24.17 1.49 25.88
CA VAL A 121 -24.64 0.31 25.15
C VAL A 121 -23.58 -0.14 24.13
N LEU A 122 -23.02 0.78 23.34
CA LEU A 122 -21.95 0.43 22.40
C LEU A 122 -20.75 -0.17 23.14
N PHE A 123 -20.35 0.39 24.29
CA PHE A 123 -19.24 -0.13 25.08
C PHE A 123 -19.48 -1.56 25.55
N VAL A 124 -20.65 -1.87 26.13
CA VAL A 124 -20.97 -3.22 26.60
C VAL A 124 -20.92 -4.23 25.45
N VAL A 125 -21.51 -3.88 24.29
CA VAL A 125 -21.47 -4.74 23.09
C VAL A 125 -20.02 -4.88 22.57
N SER A 126 -19.22 -3.81 22.62
CA SER A 126 -17.82 -3.83 22.22
C SER A 126 -16.99 -4.76 23.10
N VAL A 127 -17.17 -4.69 24.43
CA VAL A 127 -16.49 -5.59 25.38
C VAL A 127 -16.87 -7.04 25.11
N GLY A 128 -18.16 -7.34 24.90
CA GLY A 128 -18.61 -8.67 24.52
C GLY A 128 -17.92 -9.17 23.24
N MET A 129 -17.82 -8.34 22.21
CA MET A 129 -17.11 -8.65 20.96
C MET A 129 -15.60 -8.87 21.17
N ILE A 130 -14.95 -8.09 22.05
CA ILE A 130 -13.54 -8.25 22.42
C ILE A 130 -13.30 -9.58 23.13
N CYS A 131 -14.14 -9.95 24.10
CA CYS A 131 -14.09 -11.23 24.80
C CYS A 131 -14.23 -12.41 23.84
N MET A 132 -14.98 -12.25 22.75
CA MET A 132 -15.11 -13.25 21.68
C MET A 132 -13.97 -13.23 20.65
N GLY A 133 -12.93 -12.41 20.85
CA GLY A 133 -11.81 -12.29 19.93
C GLY A 133 -12.10 -11.53 18.63
N LYS A 134 -13.29 -10.91 18.50
CA LYS A 134 -13.72 -10.12 17.33
C LYS A 134 -13.22 -8.68 17.40
N VAL A 135 -11.91 -8.52 17.47
CA VAL A 135 -11.25 -7.21 17.62
C VAL A 135 -10.00 -7.12 16.75
N ASP A 136 -9.70 -5.93 16.25
CA ASP A 136 -8.39 -5.65 15.67
C ASP A 136 -7.36 -5.45 16.81
N LYS A 137 -6.51 -6.47 17.02
CA LYS A 137 -5.49 -6.44 18.09
C LYS A 137 -4.50 -5.29 17.92
N LYS A 138 -4.18 -4.86 16.70
CA LYS A 138 -3.20 -3.78 16.46
C LYS A 138 -3.78 -2.45 16.94
N ILE A 139 -5.04 -2.18 16.63
CA ILE A 139 -5.73 -0.97 17.08
C ILE A 139 -5.95 -1.00 18.59
N LEU A 140 -6.33 -2.15 19.14
CA LEU A 140 -6.51 -2.31 20.58
C LEU A 140 -5.23 -1.97 21.36
N TRP A 141 -4.07 -2.48 20.94
CA TRP A 141 -2.78 -2.15 21.57
C TRP A 141 -2.40 -0.67 21.43
N CYS A 142 -2.69 -0.04 20.29
CA CYS A 142 -2.53 1.41 20.14
C CYS A 142 -3.43 2.17 21.14
N GLY A 143 -4.66 1.71 21.33
CA GLY A 143 -5.60 2.28 22.29
C GLY A 143 -5.18 2.09 23.74
N VAL A 144 -4.58 0.95 24.08
CA VAL A 144 -3.97 0.73 25.41
C VAL A 144 -2.84 1.71 25.68
N ALA A 145 -1.99 2.00 24.68
CA ALA A 145 -0.94 3.01 24.81
C ALA A 145 -1.52 4.43 25.02
N LEU A 146 -2.61 4.76 24.33
CA LEU A 146 -3.37 6.00 24.58
C LEU A 146 -3.92 6.04 26.00
N MET A 147 -4.55 4.97 26.48
CA MET A 147 -5.08 4.90 27.86
C MET A 147 -3.97 5.02 28.91
N ALA A 148 -2.79 4.48 28.65
CA ALA A 148 -1.63 4.66 29.53
C ALA A 148 -1.21 6.14 29.61
N ALA A 149 -1.15 6.85 28.48
CA ALA A 149 -0.83 8.28 28.46
C ALA A 149 -1.89 9.12 29.20
N VAL A 150 -3.18 8.82 29.01
CA VAL A 150 -4.29 9.44 29.74
C VAL A 150 -4.19 9.17 31.25
N GLY A 151 -3.88 7.93 31.64
CA GLY A 151 -3.68 7.54 33.04
C GLY A 151 -2.50 8.24 33.70
N ILE A 152 -1.38 8.41 32.98
CA ILE A 152 -0.21 9.16 33.46
C ILE A 152 -0.55 10.64 33.68
N SER A 153 -1.35 11.26 32.79
CA SER A 153 -1.84 12.63 33.00
C SER A 153 -2.68 12.76 34.27
N ALA A 154 -3.64 11.86 34.49
CA ALA A 154 -4.47 11.84 35.70
C ALA A 154 -3.62 11.63 36.97
N LEU A 155 -2.64 10.71 36.93
CA LEU A 155 -1.71 10.46 38.03
C LEU A 155 -0.81 11.68 38.31
N SER A 156 -0.31 12.34 37.26
CA SER A 156 0.47 13.58 37.37
C SER A 156 -0.32 14.69 38.06
N CYS A 157 -1.62 14.81 37.74
CA CYS A 157 -2.53 15.74 38.43
C CYS A 157 -2.69 15.39 39.91
N ALA A 158 -2.85 14.10 40.24
CA ALA A 158 -3.02 13.62 41.61
C ALA A 158 -1.76 13.83 42.48
N VAL A 159 -0.59 13.47 41.96
CA VAL A 159 0.69 13.49 42.70
C VAL A 159 1.27 14.91 42.77
N ARG A 160 1.13 15.69 41.69
CA ARG A 160 1.68 17.04 41.59
C ARG A 160 0.63 17.95 40.95
N PRO A 161 -0.35 18.49 41.68
CA PRO A 161 -1.36 19.38 41.10
C PRO A 161 -0.73 20.70 40.60
N TYR A 162 -1.36 21.35 39.61
CA TYR A 162 -0.87 22.61 39.05
C TYR A 162 -1.11 23.77 40.03
N ARG A 163 -0.04 24.19 40.72
CA ARG A 163 -0.07 25.13 41.84
C ARG A 163 -0.60 26.55 41.53
N PRO A 164 -0.36 27.13 40.34
CA PRO A 164 -0.97 28.41 40.00
C PRO A 164 -2.51 28.36 39.91
N GLY A 165 -3.08 27.15 39.89
CA GLY A 165 -4.52 26.92 39.78
C GLY A 165 -5.06 27.09 38.36
N VAL A 166 -6.31 26.66 38.18
CA VAL A 166 -7.05 26.75 36.92
C VAL A 166 -8.35 27.51 37.13
N ILE A 167 -8.76 28.27 36.11
CA ILE A 167 -10.06 28.94 36.08
C ILE A 167 -11.06 27.94 35.52
N TYR A 168 -12.12 27.65 36.26
CA TYR A 168 -13.11 26.67 35.85
C TYR A 168 -14.19 27.28 34.92
N GLU A 169 -14.62 28.51 35.19
CA GLU A 169 -15.74 29.17 34.50
C GLU A 169 -15.30 30.51 33.89
N PHE A 170 -14.91 30.45 32.61
CA PHE A 170 -14.38 31.62 31.89
C PHE A 170 -15.43 32.67 31.54
N ASP A 171 -16.71 32.32 31.51
CA ASP A 171 -17.78 33.31 31.37
C ASP A 171 -17.81 34.19 32.62
N ASN A 172 -17.86 33.64 33.83
CA ASN A 172 -17.83 34.48 35.03
C ASN A 172 -16.55 35.33 35.14
N TYR A 173 -15.40 34.77 34.73
CA TYR A 173 -14.13 35.50 34.66
C TYR A 173 -14.21 36.73 33.76
N VAL A 174 -14.65 36.58 32.50
CA VAL A 174 -14.71 37.68 31.53
C VAL A 174 -15.84 38.66 31.83
N TRP A 175 -16.91 38.21 32.48
CA TRP A 175 -18.03 39.07 32.88
C TRP A 175 -17.82 39.79 34.21
N GLY A 176 -16.63 39.68 34.82
CA GLY A 176 -16.32 40.31 36.12
C GLY A 176 -17.19 39.81 37.27
N LYS A 177 -17.84 38.65 37.10
CA LYS A 177 -18.62 37.98 38.14
C LYS A 177 -17.66 37.22 39.07
N PRO A 178 -18.06 36.93 40.33
CA PRO A 178 -17.25 36.11 41.22
C PRO A 178 -16.81 34.80 40.53
N TYR A 179 -15.50 34.59 40.41
CA TYR A 179 -14.91 33.38 39.85
C TYR A 179 -13.85 32.84 40.82
N GLY A 180 -13.71 31.51 40.85
CA GLY A 180 -12.68 30.84 41.66
C GLY A 180 -11.52 30.37 40.80
N VAL A 181 -10.31 30.50 41.33
CA VAL A 181 -9.12 29.78 40.84
C VAL A 181 -8.97 28.52 41.69
N TYR A 182 -9.05 27.35 41.06
CA TYR A 182 -9.09 26.07 41.75
C TYR A 182 -7.80 25.28 41.53
N LEU A 183 -7.35 24.57 42.55
CA LEU A 183 -6.27 23.61 42.40
C LEU A 183 -6.81 22.34 41.73
N PRO A 184 -6.23 21.88 40.60
CA PRO A 184 -6.63 20.63 39.95
C PRO A 184 -6.58 19.45 40.92
N LYS A 185 -7.65 18.67 41.01
CA LYS A 185 -7.70 17.43 41.79
C LYS A 185 -8.44 16.35 41.00
N VAL A 186 -8.12 15.10 41.29
CA VAL A 186 -8.87 13.96 40.76
C VAL A 186 -10.32 14.05 41.24
N ASN A 187 -11.25 14.06 40.29
CA ASN A 187 -12.67 14.19 40.54
C ASN A 187 -13.46 13.24 39.61
N PHE A 188 -14.77 13.17 39.82
CA PHE A 188 -15.66 12.33 39.02
C PHE A 188 -15.67 12.74 37.53
N LEU A 189 -15.46 14.02 37.22
CA LEU A 189 -15.41 14.55 35.86
C LEU A 189 -14.20 13.97 35.08
N MET A 190 -13.03 13.93 35.72
CA MET A 190 -11.82 13.29 35.20
C MET A 190 -12.03 11.79 34.93
N PHE A 191 -12.71 11.08 35.84
CA PHE A 191 -13.10 9.68 35.60
C PHE A 191 -14.04 9.53 34.40
N LYS A 192 -15.06 10.40 34.29
CA LYS A 192 -16.01 10.39 33.17
C LYS A 192 -15.31 10.59 31.82
N THR A 193 -14.31 11.48 31.77
CA THR A 193 -13.48 11.71 30.58
C THR A 193 -12.54 10.55 30.29
N ALA A 194 -11.84 9.99 31.29
CA ALA A 194 -11.02 8.79 31.09
C ALA A 194 -11.86 7.61 30.57
N PHE A 195 -13.07 7.44 31.09
CA PHE A 195 -14.01 6.42 30.64
C PHE A 195 -14.49 6.65 29.21
N SER A 196 -14.62 7.89 28.73
CA SER A 196 -14.97 8.15 27.32
C SER A 196 -13.87 7.69 26.36
N PHE A 197 -12.59 7.90 26.70
CA PHE A 197 -11.47 7.33 25.93
C PHE A 197 -11.49 5.80 25.94
N LEU A 198 -11.74 5.18 27.09
CA LEU A 198 -11.82 3.72 27.19
C LEU A 198 -12.93 3.16 26.29
N ARG A 199 -14.12 3.77 26.33
CA ARG A 199 -15.25 3.38 25.47
C ARG A 199 -14.90 3.48 23.99
N ALA A 200 -14.26 4.57 23.59
CA ALA A 200 -13.84 4.76 22.20
C ALA A 200 -12.78 3.77 21.75
N VAL A 201 -11.80 3.46 22.60
CA VAL A 201 -10.79 2.43 22.32
C VAL A 201 -11.46 1.08 22.08
N ALA A 202 -12.41 0.68 22.93
CA ALA A 202 -13.15 -0.57 22.76
C ALA A 202 -13.97 -0.57 21.47
N ALA A 203 -14.78 0.48 21.25
CA ALA A 203 -15.66 0.61 20.10
C ALA A 203 -14.89 0.59 18.77
N LEU A 204 -13.84 1.41 18.63
CA LEU A 204 -13.12 1.56 17.36
C LEU A 204 -12.26 0.34 17.03
N SER A 205 -11.71 -0.34 18.04
CA SER A 205 -10.95 -1.59 17.84
C SER A 205 -11.85 -2.71 17.28
N VAL A 206 -13.12 -2.76 17.72
CA VAL A 206 -14.12 -3.69 17.17
C VAL A 206 -14.64 -3.21 15.82
N ALA A 207 -14.93 -1.91 15.67
CA ALA A 207 -15.44 -1.32 14.43
C ALA A 207 -14.53 -1.60 13.24
N ARG A 208 -13.20 -1.52 13.42
CA ARG A 208 -12.26 -1.87 12.36
C ARG A 208 -12.43 -3.29 11.84
N LYS A 209 -12.72 -4.23 12.74
CA LYS A 209 -12.90 -5.64 12.40
C LYS A 209 -14.28 -5.89 11.79
N VAL A 210 -15.33 -5.25 12.31
CA VAL A 210 -16.73 -5.41 11.87
C VAL A 210 -17.00 -4.75 10.52
N PHE A 211 -16.38 -3.59 10.28
CA PHE A 211 -16.45 -2.82 9.04
C PHE A 211 -15.10 -2.95 8.30
N SER A 212 -14.77 -4.16 7.84
CA SER A 212 -13.46 -4.45 7.26
C SER A 212 -13.34 -4.01 5.79
N SER A 213 -14.47 -3.85 5.07
CA SER A 213 -14.47 -3.49 3.65
C SER A 213 -14.82 -2.03 3.42
N ARG A 214 -14.22 -1.41 2.39
CA ARG A 214 -14.59 -0.05 1.95
C ARG A 214 -16.06 0.06 1.57
N GLY A 215 -16.66 -1.00 1.03
CA GLY A 215 -18.09 -1.04 0.68
C GLY A 215 -19.01 -0.86 1.90
N GLN A 216 -18.65 -1.47 3.05
CA GLN A 216 -19.41 -1.31 4.29
C GLN A 216 -19.32 0.12 4.84
N TRP A 217 -18.15 0.76 4.71
CA TRP A 217 -18.00 2.17 5.09
C TRP A 217 -18.76 3.12 4.15
N ALA A 218 -18.87 2.78 2.86
CA ALA A 218 -19.69 3.52 1.90
C ALA A 218 -21.20 3.39 2.17
N GLU A 219 -21.64 2.21 2.61
CA GLU A 219 -23.01 1.99 3.06
C GLU A 219 -23.32 2.84 4.30
N LEU A 220 -22.41 2.84 5.29
CA LEU A 220 -22.53 3.67 6.49
C LEU A 220 -22.63 5.17 6.16
N SER A 221 -21.82 5.64 5.21
CA SER A 221 -21.86 7.04 4.76
C SER A 221 -23.20 7.41 4.10
N GLY A 222 -23.84 6.45 3.43
CA GLY A 222 -25.18 6.62 2.86
C GLY A 222 -26.29 6.66 3.91
N ILE A 223 -26.12 5.95 5.02
CA ILE A 223 -26.99 6.08 6.20
C ILE A 223 -26.85 7.48 6.79
N PHE A 224 -25.62 7.94 7.04
CA PHE A 224 -25.40 9.30 7.58
C PHE A 224 -25.93 10.40 6.67
N ALA A 225 -25.74 10.31 5.34
CA ALA A 225 -26.30 11.29 4.39
C ALA A 225 -27.83 11.38 4.42
N ARG A 226 -28.55 10.30 4.78
CA ARG A 226 -30.01 10.33 4.98
C ARG A 226 -30.39 11.08 6.26
N PHE A 227 -29.69 10.82 7.36
CA PHE A 227 -29.95 11.55 8.61
C PHE A 227 -29.55 13.03 8.52
N ILE A 228 -28.45 13.36 7.82
CA ILE A 228 -28.06 14.75 7.58
C ILE A 228 -29.16 15.53 6.86
N ARG A 229 -29.82 14.92 5.86
CA ARG A 229 -30.98 15.53 5.19
C ARG A 229 -32.13 15.82 6.15
N LEU A 230 -32.39 14.92 7.10
CA LEU A 230 -33.41 15.14 8.13
C LEU A 230 -33.08 16.37 9.00
N ILE A 231 -31.82 16.55 9.43
CA ILE A 231 -31.41 17.79 10.14
C ILE A 231 -31.67 19.01 9.28
N VAL A 232 -31.21 18.98 8.04
CA VAL A 232 -31.32 20.13 7.15
C VAL A 232 -32.79 20.52 7.00
N CYS A 233 -33.69 19.55 6.84
CA CYS A 233 -35.13 19.79 6.84
C CYS A 233 -35.62 20.43 8.14
N VAL A 234 -35.24 19.89 9.31
CA VAL A 234 -35.62 20.47 10.63
C VAL A 234 -35.11 21.91 10.76
N GLY A 235 -33.86 22.17 10.37
CA GLY A 235 -33.27 23.50 10.40
C GLY A 235 -33.94 24.49 9.44
N VAL A 236 -34.32 24.04 8.25
CA VAL A 236 -35.08 24.89 7.29
C VAL A 236 -36.48 25.20 7.85
N VAL A 237 -37.16 24.21 8.43
CA VAL A 237 -38.48 24.41 9.05
C VAL A 237 -38.39 25.38 10.23
N GLU A 238 -37.42 25.21 11.14
CA GLU A 238 -37.19 26.12 12.25
C GLU A 238 -36.92 27.55 11.73
N PHE A 239 -36.12 27.70 10.67
CA PHE A 239 -35.83 29.01 10.07
C PHE A 239 -37.09 29.67 9.54
N CYS A 240 -37.91 28.93 8.80
CA CYS A 240 -39.17 29.45 8.27
C CYS A 240 -40.15 29.85 9.39
N ILE A 241 -40.30 29.01 10.43
CA ILE A 241 -41.19 29.30 11.56
C ILE A 241 -40.72 30.54 12.32
N LYS A 242 -39.43 30.66 12.62
CA LYS A 242 -38.89 31.82 13.33
C LYS A 242 -38.97 33.10 12.50
N LYS A 243 -38.63 33.02 11.22
CA LYS A 243 -38.58 34.20 10.33
C LYS A 243 -39.95 34.71 9.90
N PHE A 244 -40.90 33.81 9.62
CA PHE A 244 -42.21 34.18 9.08
C PHE A 244 -43.36 34.01 10.07
N GLY A 245 -43.21 33.14 11.07
CA GLY A 245 -44.27 32.85 12.04
C GLY A 245 -44.14 33.59 13.37
N ASN A 246 -42.95 34.04 13.77
CA ASN A 246 -42.67 34.62 15.09
C ASN A 246 -43.16 33.76 16.29
N ILE A 247 -43.21 32.44 16.12
CA ILE A 247 -43.68 31.49 17.13
C ILE A 247 -42.46 30.73 17.69
N GLN A 248 -42.41 30.48 19.00
CA GLN A 248 -41.38 29.65 19.68
C GLN A 248 -41.68 28.13 19.85
N PRO A 249 -42.67 27.49 19.19
CA PRO A 249 -43.23 26.19 19.60
C PRO A 249 -42.27 25.02 19.37
N VAL A 250 -41.19 25.25 18.60
CA VAL A 250 -40.11 24.29 18.41
C VAL A 250 -39.50 23.93 19.77
N GLN A 251 -39.28 24.90 20.66
CA GLN A 251 -38.65 24.61 21.95
C GLN A 251 -39.57 23.83 22.89
N ASP A 252 -40.86 24.18 22.93
CA ASP A 252 -41.86 23.47 23.75
C ASP A 252 -42.08 22.04 23.28
N PHE A 253 -42.17 21.83 21.96
CA PHE A 253 -42.24 20.50 21.36
C PHE A 253 -40.98 19.68 21.68
N LEU A 254 -39.80 20.28 21.50
CA LEU A 254 -38.52 19.61 21.75
C LEU A 254 -38.34 19.25 23.23
N ASN A 255 -38.68 20.14 24.16
CA ASN A 255 -38.65 19.85 25.60
C ASN A 255 -39.64 18.76 25.99
N ARG A 256 -40.83 18.75 25.39
CA ARG A 256 -41.83 17.70 25.66
C ARG A 256 -41.42 16.33 25.11
N PHE A 257 -40.76 16.31 23.96
CA PHE A 257 -40.36 15.08 23.29
C PHE A 257 -39.03 14.51 23.82
N PHE A 258 -38.02 15.35 23.99
CA PHE A 258 -36.67 14.96 24.44
C PHE A 258 -36.44 15.11 25.95
N GLY A 259 -37.29 15.85 26.66
CA GLY A 259 -37.15 16.18 28.08
C GLY A 259 -36.64 17.60 28.32
N GLU A 260 -36.91 18.16 29.52
CA GLU A 260 -36.42 19.49 29.91
C GLU A 260 -34.89 19.54 29.93
N ALA A 261 -34.34 20.56 29.28
CA ALA A 261 -32.93 20.91 29.30
C ALA A 261 -32.79 22.41 29.57
N ILE A 262 -31.73 22.80 30.28
CA ILE A 262 -31.35 24.22 30.41
C ILE A 262 -30.87 24.67 29.04
N HIS A 263 -31.64 25.57 28.42
CA HIS A 263 -31.26 26.23 27.17
C HIS A 263 -30.58 27.56 27.50
N THR A 264 -29.64 28.00 26.68
CA THR A 264 -29.10 29.35 26.81
C THR A 264 -30.13 30.34 26.27
N HIS A 265 -31.11 30.70 27.13
CA HIS A 265 -32.34 31.45 26.84
C HIS A 265 -32.15 32.88 26.29
N MET A 266 -30.94 33.30 25.95
CA MET A 266 -30.65 34.72 25.75
C MET A 266 -31.08 35.29 24.38
N LEU A 267 -31.36 34.49 23.34
CA LEU A 267 -31.62 35.05 22.00
C LEU A 267 -32.68 34.28 21.20
N ALA A 268 -33.93 34.74 21.25
CA ALA A 268 -35.07 34.22 20.46
C ALA A 268 -34.80 34.19 18.94
N ASP A 269 -33.93 35.08 18.45
CA ASP A 269 -33.62 35.25 17.02
C ASP A 269 -32.60 34.25 16.46
N ARG A 270 -32.01 33.37 17.28
CA ARG A 270 -30.95 32.45 16.83
C ARG A 270 -31.47 31.05 16.53
N MET A 271 -30.91 30.45 15.48
CA MET A 271 -31.18 29.07 15.08
C MET A 271 -30.45 28.10 16.01
N GLN A 272 -31.13 27.04 16.47
CA GLN A 272 -30.55 26.07 17.41
C GLN A 272 -30.83 24.60 17.03
N GLY A 273 -31.73 24.33 16.09
CA GLY A 273 -32.08 22.99 15.65
C GLY A 273 -32.46 22.09 16.83
N LEU A 274 -31.80 20.93 16.89
CA LEU A 274 -31.96 19.93 17.95
C LEU A 274 -30.84 20.03 19.02
N TYR A 275 -30.32 21.23 19.28
CA TYR A 275 -29.22 21.48 20.21
C TYR A 275 -29.59 22.51 21.28
N LYS A 276 -28.94 22.42 22.45
CA LYS A 276 -29.10 23.35 23.58
C LYS A 276 -28.57 24.76 23.31
N GLU A 277 -27.65 24.90 22.33
CA GLU A 277 -26.98 26.15 22.02
C GLU A 277 -26.81 26.36 20.52
N PRO A 278 -27.02 27.59 20.01
CA PRO A 278 -26.74 27.94 18.60
C PRO A 278 -25.31 27.65 18.16
N SER A 279 -24.33 27.81 19.06
CA SER A 279 -22.92 27.62 18.71
C SER A 279 -22.56 26.14 18.52
N HIS A 280 -23.16 25.27 19.34
CA HIS A 280 -23.12 23.83 19.15
C HIS A 280 -23.77 23.44 17.82
N TYR A 281 -24.98 23.95 17.53
CA TYR A 281 -25.67 23.68 16.27
C TYR A 281 -24.79 23.97 15.04
N SER A 282 -24.07 25.09 15.02
CA SER A 282 -23.13 25.42 13.93
C SER A 282 -21.96 24.44 13.82
N ILE A 283 -21.39 23.99 14.94
CA ILE A 283 -20.27 23.01 14.94
C ILE A 283 -20.74 21.69 14.35
N TYR A 284 -21.90 21.18 14.76
CA TYR A 284 -22.41 19.90 14.26
C TYR A 284 -22.89 19.99 12.81
N LEU A 285 -23.51 21.10 12.40
CA LEU A 285 -23.78 21.37 10.98
C LEU A 285 -22.50 21.38 10.15
N SER A 286 -21.40 21.95 10.67
CA SER A 286 -20.11 21.94 9.97
C SER A 286 -19.58 20.51 9.76
N LEU A 287 -19.76 19.64 10.75
CA LEU A 287 -19.40 18.23 10.69
C LEU A 287 -20.23 17.47 9.66
N CYS A 288 -21.54 17.73 9.60
CA CYS A 288 -22.42 17.22 8.56
C CYS A 288 -21.98 17.66 7.16
N GLY A 289 -21.62 18.94 7.00
CA GLY A 289 -21.08 19.47 5.74
C GLY A 289 -19.79 18.78 5.31
N PHE A 290 -18.86 18.56 6.24
CA PHE A 290 -17.61 17.83 5.98
C PHE A 290 -17.87 16.39 5.51
N LEU A 291 -18.77 15.67 6.19
CA LEU A 291 -19.15 14.31 5.79
C LEU A 291 -19.77 14.27 4.38
N LEU A 292 -20.54 15.29 4.01
CA LEU A 292 -21.08 15.41 2.65
C LEU A 292 -19.98 15.65 1.61
N VAL A 293 -19.01 16.54 1.88
CA VAL A 293 -17.85 16.74 0.97
C VAL A 293 -17.04 15.45 0.85
N ALA A 294 -16.82 14.73 1.97
CA ALA A 294 -16.08 13.47 1.97
C ALA A 294 -16.77 12.44 1.08
N ARG A 295 -18.10 12.34 1.21
CA ARG A 295 -18.94 11.44 0.42
C ARG A 295 -18.96 11.85 -1.06
N LEU A 296 -19.08 13.13 -1.40
CA LEU A 296 -19.04 13.64 -2.77
C LEU A 296 -17.71 13.31 -3.46
N CYS A 297 -16.58 13.54 -2.77
CA CYS A 297 -15.27 13.10 -3.23
C CYS A 297 -15.20 11.58 -3.37
N GLY A 298 -15.75 10.84 -2.41
CA GLY A 298 -15.87 9.39 -2.45
C GLY A 298 -16.63 8.89 -3.69
N VAL A 299 -17.78 9.49 -4.02
CA VAL A 299 -18.58 9.18 -5.22
C VAL A 299 -17.77 9.49 -6.49
N LYS A 300 -17.14 10.67 -6.59
CA LYS A 300 -16.27 11.05 -7.72
C LYS A 300 -15.06 10.11 -7.89
N ASN A 301 -14.58 9.55 -6.78
CA ASN A 301 -13.44 8.64 -6.74
C ASN A 301 -13.81 7.16 -6.89
N GLY A 302 -15.10 6.82 -7.07
CA GLY A 302 -15.60 5.44 -7.19
C GLY A 302 -15.64 4.67 -5.86
N ALA A 303 -15.45 5.35 -4.73
CA ALA A 303 -15.44 4.76 -3.39
C ALA A 303 -16.82 4.72 -2.72
N ALA A 304 -17.83 5.41 -3.25
CA ALA A 304 -19.19 5.42 -2.73
C ALA A 304 -20.24 5.45 -3.87
N VAL A 305 -21.42 4.87 -3.62
CA VAL A 305 -22.56 4.89 -4.55
C VAL A 305 -23.57 5.94 -4.05
N GLY A 306 -23.99 6.86 -4.92
CA GLY A 306 -24.91 7.96 -4.58
C GLY A 306 -25.25 8.86 -5.77
N CYS A 307 -26.30 9.68 -5.63
CA CYS A 307 -26.75 10.63 -6.65
C CYS A 307 -26.17 12.02 -6.35
N GLY A 308 -25.00 12.34 -6.90
CA GLY A 308 -24.24 13.56 -6.55
C GLY A 308 -25.03 14.87 -6.55
N ILE A 309 -26.13 14.97 -7.29
CA ILE A 309 -27.06 16.12 -7.26
C ILE A 309 -27.71 16.30 -5.88
N THR A 310 -28.24 15.24 -5.29
CA THR A 310 -28.92 15.31 -3.98
C THR A 310 -27.95 15.66 -2.86
N GLU A 311 -26.76 15.06 -2.87
CA GLU A 311 -25.69 15.41 -1.92
C GLU A 311 -25.23 16.87 -2.07
N ASN A 312 -25.13 17.39 -3.30
CA ASN A 312 -24.80 18.80 -3.54
C ASN A 312 -25.86 19.76 -3.00
N ILE A 313 -27.15 19.50 -3.27
CA ILE A 313 -28.25 20.33 -2.75
C ILE A 313 -28.20 20.36 -1.22
N THR A 314 -28.07 19.18 -0.60
CA THR A 314 -27.99 19.07 0.87
C THR A 314 -26.79 19.84 1.41
N PHE A 315 -25.62 19.77 0.76
CA PHE A 315 -24.42 20.49 1.14
C PHE A 315 -24.61 22.01 1.10
N PHE A 316 -25.19 22.55 0.02
CA PHE A 316 -25.44 24.00 -0.06
C PHE A 316 -26.51 24.47 0.94
N CYS A 317 -27.51 23.64 1.26
CA CYS A 317 -28.44 23.93 2.35
C CYS A 317 -27.74 23.97 3.72
N VAL A 318 -26.77 23.09 3.99
CA VAL A 318 -25.94 23.17 5.22
C VAL A 318 -25.18 24.48 5.27
N CYS A 319 -24.53 24.89 4.18
CA CYS A 319 -23.82 26.18 4.12
C CYS A 319 -24.77 27.37 4.34
N ALA A 320 -25.97 27.34 3.75
CA ALA A 320 -26.98 28.39 3.95
C ALA A 320 -27.45 28.46 5.41
N LEU A 321 -27.74 27.31 6.04
CA LEU A 321 -28.13 27.26 7.45
C LEU A 321 -27.01 27.75 8.37
N LEU A 322 -25.73 27.46 8.07
CA LEU A 322 -24.59 27.97 8.81
C LEU A 322 -24.49 29.51 8.74
N ILE A 323 -24.68 30.09 7.57
CA ILE A 323 -24.67 31.56 7.37
C ILE A 323 -25.82 32.21 8.13
N VAL A 324 -27.01 31.63 8.04
CA VAL A 324 -28.24 32.17 8.65
C VAL A 324 -28.31 31.90 10.16
N SER A 325 -27.49 30.98 10.70
CA SER A 325 -27.51 30.62 12.12
C SER A 325 -27.13 31.74 13.10
N SER A 326 -26.61 32.88 12.60
CA SER A 326 -26.16 34.05 13.37
C SER A 326 -25.15 33.73 14.50
N SER A 327 -24.50 32.57 14.41
CA SER A 327 -23.39 32.14 15.27
C SER A 327 -22.06 32.61 14.69
N PHE A 328 -21.16 33.11 15.55
CA PHE A 328 -19.82 33.56 15.15
C PHE A 328 -19.04 32.47 14.39
N GLY A 329 -19.12 31.21 14.84
CA GLY A 329 -18.48 30.08 14.16
C GLY A 329 -19.14 29.70 12.83
N GLY A 330 -20.43 30.00 12.64
CA GLY A 330 -21.20 29.58 11.46
C GLY A 330 -20.63 30.11 10.14
N LEU A 331 -20.29 31.41 10.09
CA LEU A 331 -19.69 32.03 8.90
C LEU A 331 -18.30 31.44 8.58
N PHE A 332 -17.48 31.24 9.61
CA PHE A 332 -16.16 30.62 9.47
C PHE A 332 -16.26 29.19 8.93
N TYR A 333 -17.16 28.38 9.51
CA TYR A 333 -17.39 27.01 9.07
C TYR A 333 -17.97 26.92 7.66
N ALA A 334 -18.88 27.84 7.27
CA ALA A 334 -19.40 27.90 5.91
C ALA A 334 -18.29 28.21 4.89
N ALA A 335 -17.44 29.20 5.15
CA ALA A 335 -16.30 29.54 4.30
C ALA A 335 -15.30 28.38 4.18
N LEU A 336 -14.97 27.72 5.31
CA LEU A 336 -14.11 26.55 5.35
C LEU A 336 -14.69 25.39 4.53
N LEU A 337 -15.98 25.08 4.67
CA LEU A 337 -16.63 24.01 3.93
C LEU A 337 -16.68 24.30 2.43
N LEU A 338 -17.00 25.52 2.03
CA LEU A 338 -16.97 25.93 0.62
C LEU A 338 -15.55 25.78 0.05
N PHE A 339 -14.52 26.22 0.79
CA PHE A 339 -13.13 25.99 0.40
C PHE A 339 -12.84 24.51 0.19
N MET A 340 -13.20 23.65 1.16
CA MET A 340 -12.98 22.21 1.05
C MET A 340 -13.73 21.59 -0.15
N TYR A 341 -14.97 22.04 -0.41
CA TYR A 341 -15.75 21.62 -1.57
C TYR A 341 -15.05 22.00 -2.89
N PHE A 342 -14.64 23.25 -3.07
CA PHE A 342 -13.93 23.67 -4.27
C PHE A 342 -12.58 22.96 -4.43
N TRP A 343 -11.85 22.81 -3.33
CA TRP A 343 -10.51 22.22 -3.30
C TRP A 343 -10.51 20.73 -3.62
N PHE A 344 -11.33 19.95 -2.93
CA PHE A 344 -11.30 18.49 -3.03
C PHE A 344 -12.28 17.95 -4.07
N TYR A 345 -13.42 18.60 -4.28
CA TYR A 345 -14.44 18.11 -5.20
C TYR A 345 -14.36 18.73 -6.58
N ILE A 346 -14.08 20.03 -6.73
CA ILE A 346 -14.04 20.70 -8.05
C ILE A 346 -12.65 20.63 -8.70
N ALA A 347 -11.57 21.09 -8.06
CA ALA A 347 -10.26 21.33 -8.72
C ALA A 347 -9.02 20.72 -8.03
N PRO A 348 -8.82 19.39 -8.07
CA PRO A 348 -7.77 18.69 -7.30
C PRO A 348 -6.31 18.83 -7.82
N LYS A 349 -5.97 19.73 -8.76
CA LYS A 349 -4.61 19.83 -9.35
C LYS A 349 -3.93 21.21 -9.22
N GLY A 350 -3.15 21.36 -8.14
CA GLY A 350 -1.76 21.88 -8.13
C GLY A 350 -1.43 23.36 -8.39
N ARG A 351 -2.04 24.07 -9.35
CA ARG A 351 -1.73 25.51 -9.61
C ARG A 351 -2.79 26.47 -9.10
N ILE A 352 -4.03 25.99 -9.03
CA ILE A 352 -5.21 26.67 -8.48
C ILE A 352 -5.12 26.84 -6.94
N PHE A 353 -4.15 26.16 -6.33
CA PHE A 353 -3.81 26.11 -4.90
C PHE A 353 -3.57 27.50 -4.28
N TRP A 354 -2.69 28.30 -4.89
CA TRP A 354 -2.32 29.62 -4.37
C TRP A 354 -3.41 30.64 -4.68
N THR A 355 -4.04 30.54 -5.85
CA THR A 355 -5.07 31.47 -6.30
C THR A 355 -6.33 31.39 -5.45
N TRP A 356 -6.85 30.21 -5.12
CA TRP A 356 -8.07 30.13 -4.31
C TRP A 356 -7.84 30.29 -2.81
N GLY A 357 -6.70 29.81 -2.28
CA GLY A 357 -6.32 30.09 -0.90
C GLY A 357 -6.15 31.60 -0.68
N PHE A 358 -5.47 32.29 -1.60
CA PHE A 358 -5.37 33.75 -1.62
C PHE A 358 -6.73 34.41 -1.82
N VAL A 359 -7.57 33.96 -2.77
CA VAL A 359 -8.92 34.52 -2.99
C VAL A 359 -9.81 34.34 -1.77
N LEU A 360 -9.77 33.23 -1.03
CA LEU A 360 -10.58 33.05 0.18
C LEU A 360 -10.08 33.89 1.35
N LEU A 361 -8.77 34.00 1.51
CA LEU A 361 -8.16 34.87 2.52
C LEU A 361 -8.42 36.36 2.18
N THR A 362 -8.44 36.68 0.89
CA THR A 362 -8.78 37.99 0.32
C THR A 362 -10.28 38.26 0.43
N VAL A 363 -11.16 37.29 0.20
CA VAL A 363 -12.61 37.42 0.39
C VAL A 363 -12.93 37.54 1.88
N ALA A 364 -12.27 36.80 2.76
CA ALA A 364 -12.40 36.97 4.21
C ALA A 364 -11.92 38.37 4.65
N ALA A 365 -10.82 38.87 4.08
CA ALA A 365 -10.33 40.23 4.29
C ALA A 365 -11.26 41.30 3.66
N PHE A 366 -11.87 41.04 2.50
CA PHE A 366 -12.82 41.94 1.83
C PHE A 366 -14.20 41.91 2.50
N LEU A 367 -14.61 40.80 3.09
CA LEU A 367 -15.78 40.75 3.98
C LEU A 367 -15.48 41.56 5.25
N PHE A 368 -14.27 41.45 5.80
CA PHE A 368 -13.84 42.26 6.95
C PHE A 368 -13.82 43.77 6.66
N ILE A 369 -13.29 44.17 5.50
CA ILE A 369 -13.23 45.59 5.07
C ILE A 369 -14.60 46.09 4.59
N GLY A 370 -15.31 45.28 3.80
CA GLY A 370 -16.58 45.61 3.14
C GLY A 370 -17.81 45.61 4.05
N ILE A 371 -17.78 44.90 5.20
CA ILE A 371 -18.85 44.99 6.20
C ILE A 371 -18.90 46.39 6.83
N THR A 372 -17.81 47.14 6.88
CA THR A 372 -17.76 48.47 7.53
C THR A 372 -18.75 49.48 6.90
N PRO A 373 -18.80 49.67 5.57
CA PRO A 373 -19.83 50.49 4.92
C PRO A 373 -21.19 49.79 4.72
N LEU A 374 -21.25 48.46 4.72
CA LEU A 374 -22.49 47.68 4.52
C LEU A 374 -23.28 47.44 5.82
N LYS A 375 -22.65 47.64 6.98
CA LYS A 375 -23.20 47.44 8.33
C LYS A 375 -24.62 48.01 8.43
N ASN A 376 -24.73 49.32 8.23
CA ASN A 376 -25.98 50.07 8.36
C ASN A 376 -27.00 49.77 7.25
N LYS A 377 -26.55 49.35 6.06
CA LYS A 377 -27.44 49.17 4.89
C LYS A 377 -28.14 47.81 4.92
N TRP A 378 -27.49 46.78 5.44
CA TRP A 378 -27.95 45.38 5.41
C TRP A 378 -28.25 44.80 6.80
N GLY A 379 -28.22 45.64 7.85
CA GLY A 379 -28.49 45.22 9.23
C GLY A 379 -27.45 44.26 9.79
N LEU A 380 -26.18 44.43 9.41
CA LEU A 380 -25.06 43.57 9.81
C LEU A 380 -24.35 44.05 11.09
N GLU A 381 -24.92 45.03 11.80
CA GLU A 381 -24.46 45.56 13.09
C GLU A 381 -23.92 44.48 14.02
N SER A 382 -24.72 43.44 14.26
CA SER A 382 -24.39 42.38 15.23
C SER A 382 -23.17 41.55 14.82
N VAL A 383 -22.99 41.27 13.53
CA VAL A 383 -21.86 40.47 13.03
C VAL A 383 -20.56 41.26 13.10
N TYR A 384 -20.62 42.55 12.71
CA TYR A 384 -19.48 43.45 12.78
C TYR A 384 -19.00 43.67 14.21
N GLU A 385 -19.92 43.93 15.14
CA GLU A 385 -19.61 44.18 16.55
C GLU A 385 -18.92 42.98 17.19
N ARG A 386 -19.41 41.76 16.91
CA ARG A 386 -18.81 40.51 17.41
C ARG A 386 -17.40 40.28 16.89
N MET A 387 -17.16 40.53 15.61
CA MET A 387 -15.83 40.41 15.02
C MET A 387 -14.86 41.46 15.58
N SER A 388 -15.34 42.70 15.74
CA SER A 388 -14.56 43.78 16.36
C SER A 388 -14.17 43.45 17.80
N ASN A 389 -15.12 42.92 18.59
CA ASN A 389 -14.88 42.51 19.97
C ASN A 389 -13.90 41.32 20.07
N PHE A 390 -13.95 40.38 19.12
CA PHE A 390 -12.95 39.32 19.00
C PHE A 390 -11.54 39.88 18.76
N CYS A 391 -11.37 40.79 17.79
CA CYS A 391 -10.07 41.41 17.50
C CYS A 391 -9.55 42.23 18.69
N ARG A 392 -10.41 43.02 19.34
CA ARG A 392 -10.06 43.77 20.56
C ARG A 392 -9.62 42.83 21.69
N SER A 393 -10.37 41.76 21.92
CA SER A 393 -10.05 40.72 22.90
C SER A 393 -8.68 40.08 22.65
N LEU A 394 -8.39 39.76 21.38
CA LEU A 394 -7.13 39.16 20.99
C LEU A 394 -5.95 40.10 21.26
N VAL A 395 -6.08 41.39 20.87
CA VAL A 395 -5.06 42.41 21.12
C VAL A 395 -4.85 42.65 22.61
N ALA A 396 -5.93 42.71 23.40
CA ALA A 396 -5.87 42.86 24.86
C ALA A 396 -5.11 41.68 25.51
N LEU A 397 -5.44 40.44 25.13
CA LEU A 397 -4.74 39.24 25.61
C LEU A 397 -3.24 39.26 25.31
N PHE A 398 -2.83 39.72 24.12
CA PHE A 398 -1.41 39.85 23.77
C PHE A 398 -0.69 40.93 24.58
N LYS A 399 -1.40 41.97 25.02
CA LYS A 399 -0.86 43.03 25.89
C LYS A 399 -0.88 42.66 27.37
N GLY A 400 -1.60 41.60 27.75
CA GLY A 400 -1.80 41.20 29.14
C GLY A 400 -2.92 41.97 29.84
N ASP A 401 -3.76 42.70 29.09
CA ASP A 401 -4.87 43.48 29.61
C ASP A 401 -6.13 42.61 29.82
N GLU A 402 -7.08 43.09 30.63
CA GLU A 402 -8.39 42.46 30.76
C GLU A 402 -9.16 42.49 29.44
N VAL A 403 -9.86 41.40 29.16
CA VAL A 403 -10.51 41.12 27.88
C VAL A 403 -11.94 41.70 27.89
N THR A 404 -12.45 42.12 26.72
CA THR A 404 -13.82 42.65 26.61
C THR A 404 -14.89 41.67 27.09
N ILE A 405 -15.86 42.18 27.87
CA ILE A 405 -17.02 41.46 28.45
C ILE A 405 -17.94 40.91 27.35
N THR A 406 -17.53 39.82 26.70
CA THR A 406 -18.22 39.23 25.55
C THR A 406 -18.02 37.71 25.51
N SER A 407 -18.92 37.00 24.85
CA SER A 407 -18.79 35.54 24.64
C SER A 407 -17.54 35.17 23.85
N GLU A 408 -17.12 36.04 22.93
CA GLU A 408 -15.93 35.91 22.11
C GLU A 408 -14.66 36.10 22.96
N GLY A 409 -14.70 37.05 23.89
CA GLY A 409 -13.65 37.26 24.90
C GLY A 409 -13.48 36.05 25.82
N ALA A 410 -14.57 35.45 26.32
CA ALA A 410 -14.52 34.25 27.16
C ALA A 410 -13.86 33.06 26.45
N ARG A 411 -14.21 32.83 25.17
CA ARG A 411 -13.62 31.77 24.34
C ARG A 411 -12.12 31.97 24.14
N LEU A 412 -11.71 33.16 23.70
CA LEU A 412 -10.30 33.49 23.47
C LEU A 412 -9.47 33.39 24.75
N THR A 413 -10.02 33.89 25.86
CA THR A 413 -9.37 33.83 27.17
C THR A 413 -9.17 32.39 27.61
N SER A 414 -10.19 31.54 27.49
CA SER A 414 -10.08 30.12 27.83
C SER A 414 -9.00 29.40 27.02
N ILE A 415 -8.89 29.70 25.72
CA ILE A 415 -7.86 29.13 24.83
C ILE A 415 -6.47 29.62 25.22
N PHE A 416 -6.32 30.92 25.51
CA PHE A 416 -5.04 31.51 25.91
C PHE A 416 -4.53 30.89 27.23
N PHE A 417 -5.39 30.79 28.25
CA PHE A 417 -5.02 30.17 29.52
C PHE A 417 -4.72 28.68 29.37
N ALA A 418 -5.46 27.95 28.54
CA ALA A 418 -5.16 26.56 28.23
C ALA A 418 -3.78 26.38 27.58
N LEU A 419 -3.39 27.27 26.66
CA LEU A 419 -2.04 27.28 26.08
C LEU A 419 -0.97 27.61 27.12
N LYS A 420 -1.26 28.47 28.10
CA LYS A 420 -0.38 28.77 29.24
C LYS A 420 -0.22 27.56 30.17
N TRP A 421 -1.29 26.80 30.42
CA TRP A 421 -1.22 25.55 31.18
C TRP A 421 -0.42 24.48 30.45
N PHE A 422 -0.66 24.36 29.14
CA PHE A 422 0.11 23.48 28.26
C PHE A 422 1.60 23.84 28.26
N SER A 423 1.96 25.13 28.11
CA SER A 423 3.36 25.56 28.12
C SER A 423 4.04 25.27 29.46
N ALA A 424 3.29 25.33 30.56
CA ALA A 424 3.79 24.95 31.88
C ALA A 424 3.93 23.42 32.07
N ARG A 425 3.14 22.60 31.37
CA ARG A 425 3.18 21.13 31.44
C ARG A 425 3.06 20.45 30.07
N PRO A 426 4.08 20.58 29.21
CA PRO A 426 3.96 20.23 27.79
C PRO A 426 3.82 18.73 27.52
N LEU A 427 4.32 17.85 28.40
CA LEU A 427 4.36 16.41 28.14
C LEU A 427 3.05 15.69 28.45
N PHE A 428 2.50 15.90 29.65
CA PHE A 428 1.34 15.16 30.18
C PHE A 428 0.18 16.06 30.62
N GLY A 429 0.27 17.38 30.41
CA GLY A 429 -0.78 18.32 30.76
C GLY A 429 -0.99 18.53 32.26
N VAL A 430 -2.06 19.25 32.59
CA VAL A 430 -2.46 19.61 33.97
C VAL A 430 -3.52 18.69 34.56
N GLY A 431 -4.07 17.76 33.77
CA GLY A 431 -5.11 16.78 34.15
C GLY A 431 -6.28 16.78 33.17
N LEU A 432 -7.10 15.72 33.13
CA LEU A 432 -8.29 15.68 32.26
C LEU A 432 -9.42 16.57 32.75
N SER A 433 -10.03 17.35 31.85
CA SER A 433 -11.26 18.11 32.06
C SER A 433 -11.22 18.98 33.31
N VAL A 434 -10.08 19.64 33.53
CA VAL A 434 -9.86 20.47 34.73
C VAL A 434 -10.54 21.83 34.64
N ALA A 435 -10.83 22.28 33.42
CA ALA A 435 -11.50 23.53 33.11
C ALA A 435 -12.30 23.37 31.81
N ASP A 436 -13.33 24.18 31.65
CA ASP A 436 -14.11 24.20 30.41
C ASP A 436 -13.45 25.13 29.38
N ILE A 437 -12.82 24.51 28.36
CA ILE A 437 -12.03 25.22 27.35
C ILE A 437 -12.80 25.18 26.03
N HIS A 438 -12.98 26.35 25.42
CA HIS A 438 -13.74 26.50 24.17
C HIS A 438 -12.97 26.08 22.91
N SER A 439 -12.10 25.08 23.01
CA SER A 439 -11.38 24.46 21.90
C SER A 439 -11.01 23.03 22.27
N THR A 440 -11.57 22.05 21.55
CA THR A 440 -11.33 20.62 21.85
C THR A 440 -9.85 20.25 21.72
N PHE A 441 -9.16 20.76 20.69
CA PHE A 441 -7.75 20.45 20.49
C PHE A 441 -6.84 21.07 21.57
N VAL A 442 -7.06 22.35 21.89
CA VAL A 442 -6.26 23.05 22.90
C VAL A 442 -6.55 22.48 24.29
N SER A 443 -7.79 22.08 24.56
CA SER A 443 -8.16 21.32 25.76
C SER A 443 -7.36 20.03 25.88
N LEU A 444 -7.27 19.22 24.81
CA LEU A 444 -6.47 17.99 24.85
C LEU A 444 -4.98 18.24 25.08
N LEU A 445 -4.42 19.29 24.47
CA LEU A 445 -3.04 19.69 24.73
C LEU A 445 -2.83 20.07 26.20
N ALA A 446 -3.72 20.90 26.76
CA ALA A 446 -3.65 21.30 28.15
C ALA A 446 -3.87 20.11 29.11
N ASP A 447 -4.75 19.18 28.74
CA ASP A 447 -5.19 18.09 29.61
C ASP A 447 -4.19 16.93 29.65
N ILE A 448 -3.82 16.39 28.48
CA ILE A 448 -3.00 15.17 28.35
C ILE A 448 -1.64 15.39 27.71
N GLY A 449 -1.31 16.64 27.35
CA GLY A 449 -0.01 17.04 26.82
C GLY A 449 0.32 16.45 25.44
N LEU A 450 1.54 16.72 24.96
CA LEU A 450 2.02 16.25 23.66
C LEU A 450 2.04 14.73 23.55
N VAL A 451 2.33 14.01 24.65
CA VAL A 451 2.40 12.55 24.64
C VAL A 451 1.01 11.95 24.46
N GLY A 452 0.03 12.43 25.22
CA GLY A 452 -1.36 11.98 25.09
C GLY A 452 -1.94 12.32 23.72
N VAL A 453 -1.76 13.56 23.25
CA VAL A 453 -2.22 14.00 21.92
C VAL A 453 -1.55 13.20 20.80
N PHE A 454 -0.25 12.89 20.90
CA PHE A 454 0.45 12.03 19.95
C PHE A 454 -0.19 10.64 19.87
N PHE A 455 -0.39 9.96 21.00
CA PHE A 455 -1.00 8.62 21.00
C PHE A 455 -2.44 8.65 20.51
N TRP A 456 -3.16 9.73 20.75
CA TRP A 456 -4.53 9.91 20.28
C TRP A 456 -4.59 10.09 18.76
N ILE A 457 -3.75 10.96 18.18
CA ILE A 457 -3.60 11.11 16.73
C ILE A 457 -3.13 9.80 16.10
N PHE A 458 -2.15 9.14 16.71
CA PHE A 458 -1.61 7.86 16.22
C PHE A 458 -2.66 6.76 16.22
N PHE A 459 -3.48 6.67 17.28
CA PHE A 459 -4.60 5.75 17.36
C PHE A 459 -5.64 6.01 16.26
N GLY A 460 -6.05 7.26 16.06
CA GLY A 460 -6.96 7.65 14.98
C GLY A 460 -6.42 7.33 13.59
N ALA A 461 -5.17 7.71 13.31
CA ALA A 461 -4.51 7.45 12.03
C ALA A 461 -4.37 5.94 11.75
N LYS A 462 -4.08 5.13 12.79
CA LYS A 462 -4.04 3.66 12.66
C LYS A 462 -5.42 3.08 12.38
N PHE A 463 -6.46 3.58 13.05
CA PHE A 463 -7.85 3.18 12.78
C PHE A 463 -8.26 3.49 11.33
N ALA A 464 -7.93 4.68 10.82
CA ALA A 464 -8.19 5.07 9.44
C ALA A 464 -7.29 4.34 8.41
N SER A 465 -6.20 3.69 8.86
CA SER A 465 -5.13 3.17 8.01
C SER A 465 -4.41 4.23 7.18
N ALA A 466 -4.24 5.40 7.78
CA ALA A 466 -3.65 6.55 7.16
C ALA A 466 -2.13 6.38 6.93
N THR A 467 -1.66 6.88 5.79
CA THR A 467 -0.24 7.13 5.53
C THR A 467 0.25 8.34 6.32
N LYS A 468 1.58 8.54 6.44
CA LYS A 468 2.12 9.73 7.13
C LYS A 468 1.61 11.05 6.55
N LYS A 469 1.41 11.13 5.23
CA LYS A 469 0.94 12.35 4.55
C LYS A 469 -0.56 12.56 4.73
N SER A 470 -1.35 11.47 4.72
CA SER A 470 -2.79 11.56 4.94
C SER A 470 -3.14 11.81 6.41
N ALA A 471 -2.38 11.24 7.34
CA ALA A 471 -2.50 11.56 8.76
C ALA A 471 -2.25 13.06 9.04
N LEU A 472 -1.27 13.69 8.37
CA LEU A 472 -1.06 15.14 8.50
C LEU A 472 -2.27 15.93 7.95
N PHE A 473 -2.83 15.51 6.82
CA PHE A 473 -4.03 16.11 6.25
C PHE A 473 -5.24 15.98 7.20
N GLU A 474 -5.46 14.80 7.77
CA GLU A 474 -6.51 14.53 8.75
C GLU A 474 -6.38 15.41 10.00
N VAL A 475 -5.15 15.58 10.50
CA VAL A 475 -4.88 16.49 11.62
C VAL A 475 -5.20 17.94 11.24
N LEU A 476 -4.84 18.40 10.04
CA LEU A 476 -5.14 19.76 9.60
C LEU A 476 -6.65 20.01 9.45
N VAL A 477 -7.40 19.05 8.91
CA VAL A 477 -8.87 19.09 8.85
C VAL A 477 -9.46 19.14 10.26
N TYR A 478 -8.95 18.36 11.19
CA TYR A 478 -9.41 18.40 12.56
C TYR A 478 -9.14 19.74 13.25
N LEU A 479 -7.92 20.26 13.10
CA LEU A 479 -7.52 21.55 13.66
C LEU A 479 -8.38 22.69 13.13
N SER A 480 -8.75 22.67 11.85
CA SER A 480 -9.61 23.70 11.28
C SER A 480 -11.05 23.60 11.79
N MET A 481 -11.58 22.39 11.95
CA MET A 481 -12.98 22.16 12.36
C MET A 481 -13.25 22.34 13.86
N PHE A 482 -12.26 22.13 14.73
CA PHE A 482 -12.44 22.18 16.19
C PHE A 482 -11.56 23.24 16.87
N SER A 483 -11.15 24.24 16.09
CA SER A 483 -10.44 25.43 16.57
C SER A 483 -11.35 26.30 17.46
N LEU A 484 -12.65 26.37 17.17
CA LEU A 484 -13.63 27.23 17.85
C LEU A 484 -14.82 26.40 18.37
N GLY A 485 -14.65 25.76 19.54
CA GLY A 485 -15.72 25.02 20.22
C GLY A 485 -15.28 23.75 20.94
N GLY A 486 -15.95 23.46 22.06
CA GLY A 486 -15.87 22.18 22.78
C GLY A 486 -16.90 21.19 22.25
N THR A 487 -16.53 19.91 22.13
CA THR A 487 -17.40 18.84 21.59
C THR A 487 -17.97 17.90 22.67
N GLY A 488 -17.81 18.24 23.95
CA GLY A 488 -18.28 17.40 25.05
C GLY A 488 -17.64 16.01 25.05
N PHE A 489 -18.31 14.99 25.58
CA PHE A 489 -17.67 13.69 25.90
C PHE A 489 -17.50 12.70 24.74
N SER A 490 -18.07 12.96 23.55
CA SER A 490 -18.14 11.97 22.46
C SER A 490 -17.12 12.21 21.33
N PHE A 491 -16.25 13.22 21.47
CA PHE A 491 -15.13 13.47 20.55
C PHE A 491 -14.19 12.26 20.34
N PRO A 492 -13.94 11.36 21.32
CA PRO A 492 -12.99 10.26 21.11
C PRO A 492 -13.48 9.23 20.07
N VAL A 493 -14.79 9.12 19.84
CA VAL A 493 -15.41 8.20 18.86
C VAL A 493 -15.56 8.86 17.49
N VAL A 494 -15.98 10.12 17.49
CA VAL A 494 -16.34 10.84 16.26
C VAL A 494 -15.10 11.22 15.47
N LEU A 495 -14.00 11.56 16.14
CA LEU A 495 -12.78 11.96 15.44
C LEU A 495 -12.21 10.85 14.55
N PRO A 496 -12.03 9.60 15.03
CA PRO A 496 -11.50 8.55 14.15
C PRO A 496 -12.44 8.22 12.98
N VAL A 497 -13.74 8.48 13.12
CA VAL A 497 -14.72 8.40 12.02
C VAL A 497 -14.52 9.55 11.01
N VAL A 498 -14.28 10.77 11.48
CA VAL A 498 -13.89 11.92 10.63
C VAL A 498 -12.61 11.59 9.86
N PHE A 499 -11.60 11.02 10.51
CA PHE A 499 -10.34 10.61 9.88
C PHE A 499 -10.58 9.58 8.78
N LEU A 500 -11.43 8.58 9.06
CA LEU A 500 -11.80 7.57 8.09
C LEU A 500 -12.51 8.17 6.86
N PHE A 501 -13.37 9.18 7.03
CA PHE A 501 -14.03 9.86 5.93
C PHE A 501 -13.09 10.83 5.19
N ALA A 502 -12.17 11.49 5.90
CA ALA A 502 -11.13 12.33 5.30
C ALA A 502 -10.25 11.53 4.32
N GLU A 503 -9.93 10.27 4.64
CA GLU A 503 -9.24 9.35 3.72
C GLU A 503 -10.01 9.15 2.39
N GLN A 504 -11.34 9.25 2.36
CA GLN A 504 -12.13 9.13 1.13
C GLN A 504 -12.00 10.36 0.21
N MET A 505 -11.62 11.52 0.77
CA MET A 505 -11.31 12.71 -0.01
C MET A 505 -9.99 12.57 -0.79
N LEU A 506 -9.10 11.71 -0.33
CA LEU A 506 -7.83 11.47 -0.99
C LEU A 506 -8.01 10.51 -2.19
N PRO A 507 -7.24 10.71 -3.27
CA PRO A 507 -7.26 9.80 -4.41
C PRO A 507 -6.99 8.37 -3.94
N SER A 508 -7.93 7.47 -4.21
CA SER A 508 -7.79 6.08 -3.80
C SER A 508 -6.59 5.45 -4.51
N ARG A 509 -5.71 4.75 -3.78
CA ARG A 509 -4.68 3.87 -4.38
C ARG A 509 -5.29 2.86 -5.38
N LYS A 510 -6.59 2.55 -5.23
CA LYS A 510 -7.34 1.65 -6.11
C LYS A 510 -7.70 2.25 -7.48
N LYS A 511 -7.63 3.58 -7.66
CA LYS A 511 -7.80 4.18 -9.00
C LYS A 511 -6.59 3.93 -9.93
N GLN A 512 -5.59 3.17 -9.47
CA GLN A 512 -4.56 2.53 -10.31
C GLN A 512 -4.87 1.06 -10.66
N THR A 513 -5.92 0.45 -10.12
CA THR A 513 -6.28 -0.97 -10.37
C THR A 513 -7.58 -1.16 -11.15
N GLU A 514 -8.26 -0.10 -11.57
CA GLU A 514 -9.54 -0.16 -12.31
C GLU A 514 -9.53 0.63 -13.62
N ASN A 515 -8.35 0.97 -14.15
CA ASN A 515 -8.23 1.25 -15.58
C ASN A 515 -7.91 -0.09 -16.23
N ALA A 516 -8.71 -0.49 -17.23
CA ALA A 516 -8.52 -1.63 -18.13
C ALA A 516 -7.06 -2.09 -18.17
N GLU A 517 -6.79 -3.37 -17.84
CA GLU A 517 -5.46 -3.98 -17.65
C GLU A 517 -4.40 -3.28 -18.50
N LYS A 518 -3.77 -2.26 -17.91
CA LYS A 518 -2.63 -1.62 -18.54
C LYS A 518 -1.50 -2.63 -18.37
N PRO A 519 -0.85 -3.08 -19.45
CA PRO A 519 0.21 -4.07 -19.36
C PRO A 519 1.31 -3.56 -18.42
N GLU A 520 1.80 -4.45 -17.57
CA GLU A 520 2.78 -4.12 -16.52
C GLU A 520 4.02 -3.52 -17.16
N LYS A 521 4.45 -2.31 -16.74
CA LYS A 521 5.59 -1.65 -17.40
C LYS A 521 6.90 -2.01 -16.71
N ILE A 522 7.77 -2.73 -17.42
CA ILE A 522 9.04 -3.25 -16.93
C ILE A 522 10.19 -2.43 -17.51
N LEU A 523 11.07 -1.95 -16.63
CA LEU A 523 12.36 -1.39 -17.01
C LEU A 523 13.45 -2.45 -16.80
N MET A 524 13.93 -3.03 -17.89
CA MET A 524 15.03 -3.98 -17.90
C MET A 524 16.37 -3.24 -17.92
N ILE A 525 17.30 -3.58 -17.03
CA ILE A 525 18.64 -2.99 -16.98
C ILE A 525 19.66 -4.11 -17.20
N SER A 526 20.41 -4.02 -18.31
CA SER A 526 21.55 -4.87 -18.62
C SER A 526 22.75 -4.01 -19.01
N GLY A 527 23.97 -4.49 -18.76
CA GLY A 527 25.19 -3.79 -19.12
C GLY A 527 25.45 -3.83 -20.63
N ALA A 528 25.12 -4.95 -21.25
CA ALA A 528 25.27 -5.22 -22.67
C ALA A 528 24.02 -5.87 -23.24
N MET A 529 23.77 -5.65 -24.52
CA MET A 529 22.76 -6.29 -25.36
C MET A 529 23.32 -6.45 -26.78
N PRO A 530 22.74 -7.33 -27.61
CA PRO A 530 23.13 -7.49 -29.01
C PRO A 530 23.26 -6.14 -29.75
N PRO A 531 24.25 -6.00 -30.64
CA PRO A 531 25.17 -7.03 -31.14
C PRO A 531 26.43 -7.24 -30.28
N MET A 532 26.51 -6.66 -29.07
CA MET A 532 27.70 -6.83 -28.22
C MET A 532 27.81 -8.28 -27.72
N PRO A 533 29.00 -8.90 -27.74
CA PRO A 533 29.18 -10.29 -27.34
C PRO A 533 29.00 -10.45 -25.81
N CYS A 534 27.82 -10.89 -25.37
CA CYS A 534 27.52 -11.15 -23.96
C CYS A 534 26.32 -12.09 -23.80
N GLY A 535 26.53 -13.29 -23.24
CA GLY A 535 25.44 -14.28 -23.07
C GLY A 535 24.29 -13.82 -22.17
N VAL A 536 24.57 -13.00 -21.15
CA VAL A 536 23.51 -12.36 -20.33
C VAL A 536 22.80 -11.25 -21.10
N GLY A 537 23.50 -10.57 -22.01
CA GLY A 537 22.89 -9.60 -22.92
C GLY A 537 21.92 -10.26 -23.89
N ASP A 538 22.33 -11.38 -24.49
CA ASP A 538 21.49 -12.21 -25.36
C ASP A 538 20.26 -12.72 -24.59
N TYR A 539 20.48 -13.27 -23.38
CA TYR A 539 19.40 -13.67 -22.47
C TYR A 539 18.39 -12.54 -22.25
N THR A 540 18.90 -11.34 -21.96
CA THR A 540 18.04 -10.19 -21.67
C THR A 540 17.23 -9.77 -22.89
N ALA A 541 17.83 -9.78 -24.07
CA ALA A 541 17.14 -9.43 -25.31
C ALA A 541 16.02 -10.43 -25.64
N LYS A 542 16.28 -11.74 -25.47
CA LYS A 542 15.27 -12.78 -25.66
C LYS A 542 14.14 -12.71 -24.64
N LEU A 543 14.46 -12.45 -23.37
CA LEU A 543 13.43 -12.24 -22.34
C LEU A 543 12.55 -11.01 -22.66
N CYS A 544 13.15 -9.90 -23.08
CA CYS A 544 12.39 -8.71 -23.49
C CYS A 544 11.44 -9.01 -24.65
N ARG A 545 11.91 -9.72 -25.68
CA ARG A 545 11.11 -10.15 -26.82
C ARG A 545 9.95 -11.06 -26.41
N ALA A 546 10.23 -12.08 -25.61
CA ALA A 546 9.20 -13.02 -25.18
C ALA A 546 8.15 -12.38 -24.26
N LEU A 547 8.55 -11.47 -23.36
CA LEU A 547 7.61 -10.71 -22.51
C LEU A 547 6.70 -9.79 -23.32
N GLN A 548 7.22 -9.16 -24.37
CA GLN A 548 6.44 -8.32 -25.28
C GLN A 548 5.48 -9.17 -26.12
N ASN A 549 5.96 -10.27 -26.71
CA ASN A 549 5.14 -11.17 -27.53
C ASN A 549 4.02 -11.83 -26.73
N GLY A 550 4.21 -12.03 -25.43
CA GLY A 550 3.15 -12.50 -24.53
C GLY A 550 2.01 -11.48 -24.32
N GLY A 551 2.15 -10.22 -24.75
CA GLY A 551 1.12 -9.18 -24.67
C GLY A 551 0.85 -8.60 -23.28
N ASP A 552 1.36 -9.25 -22.23
CA ASP A 552 1.05 -8.96 -20.82
C ASP A 552 1.88 -7.80 -20.22
N CYS A 553 2.99 -7.42 -20.85
CA CYS A 553 3.97 -6.50 -20.28
C CYS A 553 4.47 -5.46 -21.30
N GLY A 554 4.53 -4.20 -20.89
CA GLY A 554 5.22 -3.15 -21.64
C GLY A 554 6.70 -3.11 -21.24
N VAL A 555 7.62 -3.41 -22.16
CA VAL A 555 9.05 -3.53 -21.84
C VAL A 555 9.84 -2.33 -22.36
N VAL A 556 10.70 -1.78 -21.51
CA VAL A 556 11.74 -0.80 -21.87
C VAL A 556 13.08 -1.36 -21.41
N ALA A 557 14.10 -1.39 -22.27
CA ALA A 557 15.44 -1.83 -21.89
C ALA A 557 16.42 -0.66 -21.84
N VAL A 558 17.30 -0.66 -20.84
CA VAL A 558 18.38 0.30 -20.66
C VAL A 558 19.70 -0.45 -20.73
N THR A 559 20.62 0.04 -21.58
CA THR A 559 21.89 -0.61 -21.88
C THR A 559 22.94 0.42 -22.33
N SER A 560 24.16 -0.03 -22.63
CA SER A 560 25.24 0.84 -23.10
C SER A 560 25.13 1.21 -24.59
N VAL A 561 25.88 2.23 -25.00
CA VAL A 561 25.90 2.80 -26.36
C VAL A 561 26.29 1.82 -27.48
N GLY A 562 26.82 0.63 -27.15
CA GLY A 562 27.17 -0.39 -28.15
C GLY A 562 26.02 -1.33 -28.55
N ALA A 563 24.83 -1.20 -27.94
CA ALA A 563 23.68 -2.04 -28.27
C ALA A 563 22.89 -1.50 -29.48
N ALA A 564 22.22 -2.40 -30.20
CA ALA A 564 21.26 -2.02 -31.24
C ALA A 564 20.09 -1.21 -30.67
N ALA A 565 19.51 -0.33 -31.49
CA ALA A 565 18.36 0.48 -31.11
C ALA A 565 17.04 -0.31 -31.04
N THR A 566 16.99 -1.49 -31.66
CA THR A 566 15.83 -2.38 -31.71
C THR A 566 16.25 -3.82 -31.45
N ILE A 567 15.29 -4.65 -31.02
CA ILE A 567 15.46 -6.10 -30.89
C ILE A 567 14.69 -6.75 -32.04
N SER A 568 15.35 -7.65 -32.78
CA SER A 568 14.73 -8.36 -33.91
C SER A 568 13.51 -9.18 -33.45
N GLY A 569 12.38 -9.00 -34.14
CA GLY A 569 11.09 -9.60 -33.78
C GLY A 569 10.48 -9.06 -32.49
N ALA A 570 10.91 -7.86 -32.07
CA ALA A 570 10.50 -7.17 -30.86
C ALA A 570 10.60 -5.64 -30.97
N GLU A 571 10.18 -5.09 -32.10
CA GLU A 571 10.45 -3.69 -32.49
C GLU A 571 9.78 -2.64 -31.58
N THR A 572 8.68 -3.00 -30.91
CA THR A 572 8.02 -2.07 -29.96
C THR A 572 8.71 -1.99 -28.60
N VAL A 573 9.72 -2.82 -28.31
CA VAL A 573 10.55 -2.67 -27.10
C VAL A 573 11.44 -1.44 -27.27
N LYS A 574 11.21 -0.43 -26.44
CA LYS A 574 12.03 0.77 -26.45
C LYS A 574 13.41 0.49 -25.82
N ILE A 575 14.47 0.62 -26.61
CA ILE A 575 15.85 0.49 -26.13
C ILE A 575 16.45 1.88 -25.86
N ARG A 576 17.01 2.07 -24.67
CA ARG A 576 17.71 3.27 -24.21
C ARG A 576 19.20 2.96 -24.08
N ASN A 577 19.88 2.88 -25.22
CA ASN A 577 21.32 2.60 -25.37
C ASN A 577 22.17 3.87 -25.19
N GLU A 578 21.95 4.63 -24.12
CA GLU A 578 22.59 5.94 -23.90
C GLU A 578 23.72 5.88 -22.85
N ILE A 579 23.98 4.73 -22.24
CA ILE A 579 24.95 4.62 -21.15
C ILE A 579 26.36 4.49 -21.72
N GLN A 580 27.17 5.53 -21.53
CA GLN A 580 28.60 5.50 -21.87
C GLN A 580 29.43 4.76 -20.81
N ASN A 581 29.11 4.99 -19.53
CA ASN A 581 29.78 4.36 -18.39
C ASN A 581 28.76 4.10 -17.27
N PHE A 582 28.90 2.96 -16.60
CA PHE A 582 28.11 2.60 -15.42
C PHE A 582 28.69 3.19 -14.12
N GLY A 583 29.70 4.05 -14.21
CA GLY A 583 30.33 4.79 -13.11
C GLY A 583 29.73 6.17 -12.82
N GLY A 584 29.83 6.61 -11.56
CA GLY A 584 29.57 7.99 -11.15
C GLY A 584 28.09 8.39 -10.99
N PHE A 585 27.84 9.66 -10.66
CA PHE A 585 26.49 10.20 -10.47
C PHE A 585 25.72 10.41 -11.78
N SER A 586 26.42 10.54 -12.92
CA SER A 586 25.81 10.70 -14.24
C SER A 586 24.92 9.51 -14.60
N PHE A 587 25.38 8.28 -14.32
CA PHE A 587 24.58 7.06 -14.47
C PHE A 587 23.31 7.10 -13.61
N LEU A 588 23.42 7.46 -12.33
CA LEU A 588 22.26 7.55 -11.43
C LEU A 588 21.27 8.63 -11.86
N ARG A 589 21.77 9.78 -12.33
CA ARG A 589 20.95 10.87 -12.88
C ARG A 589 20.21 10.43 -14.14
N PHE A 590 20.88 9.68 -15.01
CA PHE A 590 20.29 9.08 -16.20
C PHE A 590 19.16 8.11 -15.81
N ILE A 591 19.41 7.14 -14.92
CA ILE A 591 18.37 6.21 -14.47
C ILE A 591 17.19 6.97 -13.84
N ARG A 592 17.45 7.98 -13.01
CA ARG A 592 16.39 8.81 -12.42
C ARG A 592 15.56 9.56 -13.46
N ARG A 593 16.16 9.99 -14.57
CA ARG A 593 15.45 10.57 -15.72
C ARG A 593 14.56 9.51 -16.38
N ILE A 594 15.10 8.33 -16.68
CA ILE A 594 14.33 7.23 -17.29
C ILE A 594 13.14 6.82 -16.42
N LEU A 595 13.32 6.72 -15.10
CA LEU A 595 12.23 6.39 -14.18
C LEU A 595 11.09 7.43 -14.22
N LYS A 596 11.39 8.70 -14.47
CA LYS A 596 10.38 9.77 -14.59
C LYS A 596 9.68 9.76 -15.95
N GLU A 597 10.42 9.52 -17.02
CA GLU A 597 9.91 9.45 -18.40
C GLU A 597 9.03 8.22 -18.59
N GLU A 598 9.56 7.06 -18.22
CA GLU A 598 8.94 5.77 -18.53
C GLU A 598 7.92 5.34 -17.47
N LYS A 599 8.08 5.78 -16.21
CA LYS A 599 7.23 5.40 -15.06
C LYS A 599 6.99 3.88 -14.97
N PRO A 600 8.06 3.06 -14.88
CA PRO A 600 7.90 1.62 -14.79
C PRO A 600 7.31 1.20 -13.45
N ASP A 601 6.55 0.11 -13.45
CA ASP A 601 6.06 -0.56 -12.25
C ASP A 601 7.16 -1.43 -11.63
N ILE A 602 8.00 -2.03 -12.48
CA ILE A 602 9.10 -2.93 -12.09
C ILE A 602 10.41 -2.48 -12.73
N VAL A 603 11.49 -2.51 -11.95
CA VAL A 603 12.87 -2.41 -12.43
C VAL A 603 13.54 -3.76 -12.26
N HIS A 604 13.94 -4.39 -13.37
CA HIS A 604 14.57 -5.70 -13.39
C HIS A 604 16.04 -5.58 -13.81
N PHE A 605 16.94 -5.84 -12.87
CA PHE A 605 18.38 -5.78 -13.07
C PHE A 605 18.99 -7.17 -13.35
N GLN A 606 19.83 -7.26 -14.38
CA GLN A 606 20.46 -8.50 -14.84
C GLN A 606 21.95 -8.54 -14.46
N PHE A 607 22.42 -9.57 -13.76
CA PHE A 607 23.83 -9.67 -13.35
C PHE A 607 24.42 -11.08 -13.54
N PRO A 608 25.68 -11.24 -14.01
CA PRO A 608 26.61 -10.19 -14.42
C PRO A 608 26.43 -9.76 -15.87
N SER A 609 27.02 -8.62 -16.25
CA SER A 609 27.03 -8.17 -17.64
C SER A 609 28.41 -7.60 -18.01
N SER A 610 28.83 -7.78 -19.26
CA SER A 610 30.21 -7.52 -19.69
C SER A 610 30.66 -6.08 -19.52
N GLN A 611 29.72 -5.12 -19.48
CA GLN A 611 30.00 -3.69 -19.33
C GLN A 611 29.96 -3.19 -17.88
N TYR A 612 29.66 -4.04 -16.90
CA TYR A 612 29.77 -3.68 -15.47
C TYR A 612 31.21 -3.73 -14.95
N ARG A 613 32.20 -3.53 -15.84
CA ARG A 613 33.62 -3.58 -15.49
C ARG A 613 33.95 -2.44 -14.51
N GLY A 614 34.41 -2.84 -13.33
CA GLY A 614 34.67 -1.97 -12.19
C GLY A 614 33.62 -2.13 -11.09
N ARG A 615 34.07 -2.18 -9.83
CA ARG A 615 33.21 -2.22 -8.63
C ARG A 615 32.56 -0.85 -8.38
N SER A 616 31.89 -0.31 -9.40
CA SER A 616 31.24 0.99 -9.36
C SER A 616 30.20 0.98 -8.24
N LEU A 617 30.48 1.74 -7.18
CA LEU A 617 29.53 1.96 -6.10
C LEU A 617 28.20 2.50 -6.63
N SER A 618 28.21 3.22 -7.75
CA SER A 618 27.00 3.71 -8.41
C SER A 618 26.06 2.58 -8.80
N VAL A 619 26.58 1.49 -9.40
CA VAL A 619 25.76 0.34 -9.79
C VAL A 619 25.39 -0.47 -8.56
N PHE A 620 26.38 -0.92 -7.80
CA PHE A 620 26.17 -2.00 -6.85
C PHE A 620 25.68 -1.55 -5.48
N LEU A 621 25.82 -0.26 -5.13
CA LEU A 621 25.37 0.30 -3.86
C LEU A 621 24.30 1.38 -4.05
N TRP A 622 24.60 2.43 -4.82
CA TRP A 622 23.74 3.60 -4.90
C TRP A 622 22.47 3.38 -5.72
N LEU A 623 22.53 2.62 -6.82
CA LEU A 623 21.35 2.29 -7.62
C LEU A 623 20.29 1.50 -6.81
N PRO A 624 20.60 0.37 -6.14
CA PRO A 624 19.59 -0.35 -5.36
C PRO A 624 19.04 0.48 -4.19
N LEU A 625 19.86 1.33 -3.55
CA LEU A 625 19.39 2.26 -2.52
C LEU A 625 18.45 3.32 -3.10
N MET A 626 18.80 3.92 -4.24
CA MET A 626 17.95 4.90 -4.92
C MET A 626 16.60 4.28 -5.31
N LEU A 627 16.62 3.09 -5.91
CA LEU A 627 15.40 2.37 -6.33
C LEU A 627 14.51 2.03 -5.14
N LYS A 628 15.08 1.67 -3.98
CA LYS A 628 14.29 1.36 -2.77
C LYS A 628 13.46 2.54 -2.26
N HIS A 629 13.81 3.76 -2.65
CA HIS A 629 13.06 4.98 -2.31
C HIS A 629 12.09 5.42 -3.41
N THR A 630 11.89 4.62 -4.45
CA THR A 630 10.85 4.84 -5.48
C THR A 630 9.63 3.94 -5.22
N SER A 631 8.56 4.14 -5.99
CA SER A 631 7.38 3.26 -5.96
C SER A 631 7.56 1.97 -6.78
N CYS A 632 8.66 1.84 -7.53
CA CYS A 632 8.91 0.71 -8.41
C CYS A 632 9.32 -0.52 -7.60
N LYS A 633 8.87 -1.70 -8.03
CA LYS A 633 9.33 -2.97 -7.48
C LYS A 633 10.66 -3.37 -8.11
N ILE A 634 11.57 -3.94 -7.32
CA ILE A 634 12.92 -4.27 -7.76
C ILE A 634 13.05 -5.78 -7.91
N VAL A 635 13.39 -6.23 -9.11
CA VAL A 635 13.74 -7.63 -9.40
C VAL A 635 15.21 -7.70 -9.75
N PHE A 636 15.91 -8.69 -9.21
CA PHE A 636 17.34 -8.90 -9.46
C PHE A 636 17.56 -10.34 -9.93
N THR A 637 18.05 -10.54 -11.15
CA THR A 637 18.46 -11.87 -11.64
C THR A 637 19.95 -12.08 -11.43
N ALA A 638 20.28 -13.12 -10.68
CA ALA A 638 21.64 -13.59 -10.46
C ALA A 638 21.94 -14.78 -11.39
N HIS A 639 22.66 -14.50 -12.48
CA HIS A 639 23.16 -15.52 -13.42
C HIS A 639 24.36 -16.28 -12.86
N GLU A 640 25.07 -15.70 -11.89
CA GLU A 640 26.23 -16.29 -11.22
C GLU A 640 26.21 -15.99 -9.71
N TYR A 641 26.51 -16.99 -8.87
CA TYR A 641 26.52 -16.84 -7.41
C TYR A 641 27.66 -17.60 -6.69
N ASN A 642 28.41 -18.44 -7.38
CA ASN A 642 29.29 -19.41 -6.72
C ASN A 642 30.73 -18.91 -6.41
N ASP A 643 31.12 -17.76 -6.93
CA ASP A 643 32.40 -17.11 -6.59
C ASP A 643 32.30 -16.42 -5.23
N LYS A 644 33.25 -16.63 -4.32
CA LYS A 644 33.29 -16.01 -2.98
C LYS A 644 33.19 -14.46 -3.02
N LYS A 645 33.62 -13.80 -4.10
CA LYS A 645 33.59 -12.34 -4.26
C LYS A 645 32.24 -11.79 -4.73
N ILE A 646 31.47 -12.58 -5.49
CA ILE A 646 30.22 -12.13 -6.13
C ILE A 646 29.10 -11.83 -5.11
N PRO A 647 28.84 -12.65 -4.08
CA PRO A 647 27.84 -12.37 -3.05
C PRO A 647 28.07 -11.06 -2.31
N PHE A 648 29.33 -10.65 -2.12
CA PHE A 648 29.65 -9.40 -1.42
C PHE A 648 29.28 -8.16 -2.26
N ILE A 649 29.64 -8.16 -3.55
CA ILE A 649 29.37 -7.03 -4.46
C ILE A 649 27.86 -6.89 -4.72
N THR A 650 27.16 -8.01 -4.86
CA THR A 650 25.71 -8.02 -5.17
C THR A 650 24.82 -7.89 -3.94
N ALA A 651 25.39 -7.88 -2.73
CA ALA A 651 24.63 -7.83 -1.47
C ALA A 651 23.63 -6.66 -1.39
N PRO A 652 23.97 -5.41 -1.75
CA PRO A 652 23.00 -4.32 -1.64
C PRO A 652 21.79 -4.51 -2.57
N PHE A 653 22.00 -5.04 -3.78
CA PHE A 653 20.91 -5.42 -4.67
C PHE A 653 20.05 -6.54 -4.08
N MET A 654 20.67 -7.64 -3.60
CA MET A 654 19.93 -8.74 -2.98
C MET A 654 19.10 -8.29 -1.76
N LEU A 655 19.62 -7.34 -0.98
CA LEU A 655 18.92 -6.80 0.18
C LEU A 655 17.79 -5.85 -0.19
N CYS A 656 17.99 -4.99 -1.19
CA CYS A 656 17.00 -4.01 -1.63
C CYS A 656 15.95 -4.56 -2.58
N ALA A 657 16.23 -5.64 -3.32
CA ALA A 657 15.29 -6.26 -4.24
C ALA A 657 14.00 -6.69 -3.51
N ASP A 658 12.85 -6.63 -4.18
CA ASP A 658 11.62 -7.28 -3.72
C ASP A 658 11.66 -8.78 -4.02
N LYS A 659 12.27 -9.18 -5.15
CA LYS A 659 12.47 -10.57 -5.55
C LYS A 659 13.83 -10.79 -6.21
N ILE A 660 14.43 -11.93 -5.93
CA ILE A 660 15.66 -12.41 -6.54
C ILE A 660 15.30 -13.62 -7.42
N ILE A 661 15.76 -13.60 -8.68
CA ILE A 661 15.64 -14.73 -9.60
C ILE A 661 17.03 -15.34 -9.77
N THR A 662 17.11 -16.67 -9.76
CA THR A 662 18.34 -17.41 -10.04
C THR A 662 18.12 -18.35 -11.20
N VAL A 663 19.14 -18.51 -12.04
CA VAL A 663 19.08 -19.34 -13.25
C VAL A 663 19.67 -20.74 -13.07
N GLU A 664 20.17 -21.04 -11.87
CA GLU A 664 20.73 -22.34 -11.52
C GLU A 664 19.95 -22.95 -10.36
N ASP A 665 19.64 -24.23 -10.46
CA ASP A 665 18.96 -24.95 -9.39
C ASP A 665 19.86 -24.99 -8.13
N GLY A 666 19.24 -24.91 -6.97
CA GLY A 666 19.93 -24.83 -5.69
C GLY A 666 20.52 -23.46 -5.34
N PHE A 667 20.74 -22.54 -6.29
CA PHE A 667 21.22 -21.19 -5.98
C PHE A 667 20.22 -20.39 -5.15
N ALA A 668 18.92 -20.46 -5.47
CA ALA A 668 17.89 -19.82 -4.65
C ALA A 668 17.95 -20.30 -3.19
N LYS A 669 18.08 -21.62 -2.96
CA LYS A 669 18.24 -22.22 -1.62
C LYS A 669 19.53 -21.74 -0.96
N LYS A 670 20.65 -21.67 -1.70
CA LYS A 670 21.95 -21.22 -1.19
C LYS A 670 21.92 -19.74 -0.81
N ILE A 671 21.33 -18.87 -1.62
CA ILE A 671 21.11 -17.45 -1.33
C ILE A 671 20.26 -17.29 -0.08
N ALA A 672 19.11 -17.99 -0.02
CA ALA A 672 18.22 -17.97 1.14
C ALA A 672 18.91 -18.43 2.43
N ARG A 673 19.82 -19.43 2.34
CA ARG A 673 20.62 -19.92 3.47
C ARG A 673 21.71 -18.91 3.88
N ASN A 674 22.52 -18.45 2.94
CA ASN A 674 23.65 -17.55 3.19
C ASN A 674 23.21 -16.19 3.72
N LEU A 675 22.05 -15.70 3.28
CA LEU A 675 21.50 -14.40 3.67
C LEU A 675 20.29 -14.53 4.61
N LYS A 676 20.03 -15.71 5.18
CA LYS A 676 18.92 -15.98 6.12
C LYS A 676 18.70 -14.94 7.22
N PRO A 677 19.72 -14.31 7.84
CA PRO A 677 19.46 -13.25 8.83
C PRO A 677 18.92 -11.95 8.22
N PHE A 678 19.08 -11.74 6.92
CA PHE A 678 18.79 -10.48 6.24
C PHE A 678 17.65 -10.56 5.22
N ILE A 679 17.39 -11.74 4.63
CA ILE A 679 16.33 -11.98 3.64
C ILE A 679 15.44 -13.16 4.03
N ASP A 680 14.21 -13.16 3.51
CA ASP A 680 13.25 -14.23 3.69
C ASP A 680 13.51 -15.39 2.72
N LYS A 681 13.15 -16.61 3.14
CA LYS A 681 13.29 -17.83 2.33
C LYS A 681 12.57 -17.73 0.97
N ASN A 682 11.45 -17.03 0.93
CA ASN A 682 10.63 -16.90 -0.28
C ASN A 682 11.11 -15.76 -1.22
N LYS A 683 12.18 -15.05 -0.85
CA LYS A 683 12.68 -13.90 -1.60
C LYS A 683 13.40 -14.31 -2.87
N ALA A 684 14.07 -15.47 -2.86
CA ALA A 684 14.73 -16.04 -4.03
C ALA A 684 13.84 -17.10 -4.69
N ALA A 685 13.79 -17.11 -6.02
CA ALA A 685 13.13 -18.13 -6.82
C ALA A 685 14.05 -18.59 -7.95
N TYR A 686 13.96 -19.86 -8.31
CA TYR A 686 14.63 -20.41 -9.48
C TYR A 686 13.71 -20.27 -10.69
N VAL A 687 14.25 -19.75 -11.80
CA VAL A 687 13.60 -19.77 -13.11
C VAL A 687 14.65 -20.26 -14.10
N PRO A 688 14.40 -21.34 -14.86
CA PRO A 688 15.36 -21.88 -15.79
C PRO A 688 15.63 -20.90 -16.95
N ILE A 689 16.74 -21.10 -17.65
CA ILE A 689 17.07 -20.37 -18.88
C ILE A 689 16.76 -21.22 -20.11
N GLY A 690 16.48 -20.55 -21.23
CA GLY A 690 16.29 -21.18 -22.54
C GLY A 690 17.56 -21.06 -23.38
N SER A 691 17.58 -21.72 -24.54
CA SER A 691 18.69 -21.59 -25.48
C SER A 691 18.78 -20.17 -26.06
N ASN A 692 19.98 -19.59 -26.03
CA ASN A 692 20.27 -18.36 -26.75
C ASN A 692 20.40 -18.58 -28.27
N ILE A 693 20.35 -19.82 -28.75
CA ILE A 693 20.36 -20.16 -30.19
C ILE A 693 18.98 -20.75 -30.56
N PRO A 694 18.30 -20.22 -31.59
CA PRO A 694 17.04 -20.80 -32.06
C PRO A 694 17.27 -22.21 -32.65
N PRO A 695 16.24 -23.08 -32.72
CA PRO A 695 16.38 -24.37 -33.39
C PRO A 695 16.73 -24.20 -34.87
N SER A 696 17.57 -25.09 -35.40
CA SER A 696 17.90 -25.09 -36.82
C SER A 696 16.66 -25.32 -37.68
N ARG A 697 16.51 -24.50 -38.71
CA ARG A 697 15.45 -24.61 -39.73
C ARG A 697 15.98 -25.18 -41.06
N ALA A 698 17.27 -25.51 -41.13
CA ALA A 698 17.87 -26.08 -42.32
C ALA A 698 17.29 -27.47 -42.64
N ASP A 699 17.07 -27.68 -43.94
CA ASP A 699 16.71 -28.99 -44.49
C ASP A 699 17.91 -29.94 -44.46
N GLU A 700 17.67 -31.23 -44.73
CA GLU A 700 18.72 -32.24 -44.71
C GLU A 700 19.82 -31.96 -45.74
N LYS A 701 19.48 -31.32 -46.87
CA LYS A 701 20.43 -30.99 -47.94
C LYS A 701 21.44 -29.96 -47.46
N THR A 702 20.99 -28.87 -46.83
CA THR A 702 21.87 -27.85 -46.27
C THR A 702 22.75 -28.43 -45.15
N ILE A 703 22.19 -29.26 -44.28
CA ILE A 703 22.99 -29.93 -43.23
C ILE A 703 24.07 -30.84 -43.85
N LYS A 704 23.73 -31.59 -44.90
CA LYS A 704 24.71 -32.42 -45.63
C LYS A 704 25.84 -31.57 -46.24
N GLN A 705 25.53 -30.43 -46.84
CA GLN A 705 26.53 -29.51 -47.39
C GLN A 705 27.46 -28.93 -46.30
N ILE A 706 26.93 -28.60 -45.13
CA ILE A 706 27.74 -28.14 -43.99
C ILE A 706 28.67 -29.28 -43.54
N ARG A 707 28.17 -30.51 -43.42
CA ARG A 707 28.98 -31.68 -43.08
C ARG A 707 30.10 -31.91 -44.09
N GLU A 708 29.80 -31.87 -45.39
CA GLU A 708 30.79 -32.02 -46.46
C GLU A 708 31.91 -30.97 -46.36
N ARG A 709 31.55 -29.71 -46.07
CA ARG A 709 32.50 -28.61 -45.84
C ARG A 709 33.42 -28.87 -44.64
N VAL A 710 32.85 -29.27 -43.51
CA VAL A 710 33.59 -29.54 -42.26
C VAL A 710 34.52 -30.75 -42.41
N LEU A 711 34.05 -31.79 -43.10
CA LEU A 711 34.78 -33.05 -43.28
C LEU A 711 35.83 -33.00 -44.41
N GLY A 712 35.76 -32.00 -45.30
CA GLY A 712 36.71 -31.86 -46.40
C GLY A 712 36.69 -33.06 -47.36
N GLY A 713 35.51 -33.61 -47.64
CA GLY A 713 35.31 -34.76 -48.53
C GLY A 713 35.40 -36.15 -47.88
N LYS A 714 35.69 -36.25 -46.57
CA LYS A 714 35.69 -37.53 -45.83
C LYS A 714 34.33 -37.84 -45.20
N THR A 715 33.34 -38.23 -46.00
CA THR A 715 31.93 -38.38 -45.57
C THR A 715 31.68 -39.41 -44.48
N GLU A 716 32.57 -40.39 -44.32
CA GLU A 716 32.46 -41.46 -43.32
C GLU A 716 32.94 -41.06 -41.91
N GLN A 717 33.57 -39.89 -41.74
CA GLN A 717 34.03 -39.42 -40.43
C GLN A 717 32.91 -38.74 -39.65
N LYS A 718 32.94 -38.90 -38.31
CA LYS A 718 32.05 -38.18 -37.41
C LYS A 718 32.52 -36.75 -37.16
N ILE A 719 31.61 -35.90 -36.72
CA ILE A 719 31.87 -34.52 -36.30
C ILE A 719 31.65 -34.42 -34.79
N LEU A 720 32.73 -34.18 -34.05
CA LEU A 720 32.70 -33.81 -32.64
C LEU A 720 32.54 -32.29 -32.53
N GLY A 721 31.38 -31.84 -32.04
CA GLY A 721 31.08 -30.42 -31.86
C GLY A 721 31.58 -29.85 -30.54
N TYR A 722 32.11 -28.64 -30.58
CA TYR A 722 32.32 -27.76 -29.43
C TYR A 722 31.69 -26.39 -29.72
N PHE A 723 30.94 -25.84 -28.77
CA PHE A 723 30.26 -24.55 -28.94
C PHE A 723 30.49 -23.59 -27.77
N GLY A 724 30.84 -22.35 -28.11
CA GLY A 724 30.97 -21.23 -27.19
C GLY A 724 32.40 -20.71 -27.04
N PHE A 725 32.58 -19.70 -26.19
CA PHE A 725 33.90 -19.14 -25.93
C PHE A 725 34.82 -20.14 -25.24
N ILE A 726 36.06 -20.20 -25.70
CA ILE A 726 37.12 -21.04 -25.13
C ILE A 726 37.83 -20.25 -24.02
N GLY A 727 38.11 -20.91 -22.90
CA GLY A 727 38.85 -20.35 -21.77
C GLY A 727 39.08 -21.39 -20.69
N GLU A 728 39.87 -21.05 -19.67
CA GLU A 728 40.34 -22.00 -18.65
C GLU A 728 39.19 -22.74 -17.93
N GLY A 729 38.10 -22.04 -17.61
CA GLY A 729 36.93 -22.64 -16.97
C GLY A 729 36.14 -23.64 -17.84
N LYS A 730 36.46 -23.72 -19.14
CA LYS A 730 35.86 -24.64 -20.12
C LYS A 730 36.72 -25.87 -20.40
N CYS A 731 37.91 -25.94 -19.81
CA CYS A 731 38.82 -27.09 -19.85
C CYS A 731 38.98 -27.71 -21.26
N PHE A 732 39.03 -26.86 -22.28
CA PHE A 732 39.19 -27.27 -23.67
C PHE A 732 40.57 -27.90 -23.92
N ASP A 733 41.57 -27.51 -23.14
CA ASP A 733 42.90 -28.13 -23.10
C ASP A 733 42.84 -29.63 -22.78
N VAL A 734 42.03 -30.02 -21.79
CA VAL A 734 41.84 -31.43 -21.40
C VAL A 734 41.18 -32.23 -22.52
N LEU A 735 40.19 -31.64 -23.19
CA LEU A 735 39.51 -32.24 -24.34
C LEU A 735 40.46 -32.42 -25.52
N LEU A 736 41.24 -31.39 -25.87
CA LEU A 736 42.23 -31.48 -26.94
C LEU A 736 43.29 -32.53 -26.63
N GLU A 737 43.76 -32.62 -25.39
CA GLU A 737 44.73 -33.65 -25.00
C GLU A 737 44.13 -35.07 -25.14
N ALA A 738 42.87 -35.26 -24.77
CA ALA A 738 42.17 -36.54 -24.95
C ALA A 738 42.06 -36.91 -26.44
N CYS A 739 41.65 -35.97 -27.29
CA CYS A 739 41.61 -36.17 -28.74
C CYS A 739 43.01 -36.47 -29.30
N GLY A 740 44.04 -35.75 -28.85
CA GLY A 740 45.43 -35.96 -29.26
C GLY A 740 45.95 -37.36 -28.94
N ARG A 741 45.70 -37.86 -27.73
CA ARG A 741 46.06 -39.24 -27.35
C ARG A 741 45.25 -40.29 -28.12
N LEU A 742 43.99 -40.03 -28.44
CA LEU A 742 43.21 -40.92 -29.33
C LEU A 742 43.80 -40.94 -30.75
N LYS A 743 44.33 -39.81 -31.23
CA LYS A 743 44.99 -39.72 -32.53
C LYS A 743 46.29 -40.52 -32.58
N GLU A 744 47.14 -40.42 -31.56
CA GLU A 744 48.35 -41.25 -31.45
C GLU A 744 48.04 -42.75 -31.46
N GLN A 745 46.88 -43.14 -30.90
CA GLN A 745 46.38 -44.52 -30.88
C GLN A 745 45.67 -44.95 -32.18
N ASN A 746 45.66 -44.11 -33.22
CA ASN A 746 44.89 -44.31 -34.46
C ASN A 746 43.38 -44.54 -34.22
N ALA A 747 42.84 -44.01 -33.12
CA ALA A 747 41.45 -44.18 -32.69
C ALA A 747 40.60 -42.91 -32.85
N LEU A 748 41.17 -41.78 -33.29
CA LEU A 748 40.43 -40.53 -33.53
C LEU A 748 39.84 -40.52 -34.95
N SER A 749 38.63 -41.07 -35.11
CA SER A 749 37.91 -41.13 -36.39
C SER A 749 36.87 -40.00 -36.56
N CYS A 750 37.23 -38.77 -36.18
CA CYS A 750 36.33 -37.61 -36.28
C CYS A 750 37.06 -36.30 -36.56
N LYS A 751 36.33 -35.33 -37.12
CA LYS A 751 36.69 -33.90 -37.12
C LYS A 751 36.21 -33.20 -35.86
N ILE A 752 37.03 -32.30 -35.32
CA ILE A 752 36.67 -31.45 -34.19
C ILE A 752 36.17 -30.12 -34.74
N MET A 753 34.86 -29.89 -34.68
CA MET A 753 34.24 -28.65 -35.14
C MET A 753 34.05 -27.68 -33.98
N ILE A 754 34.74 -26.55 -34.04
CA ILE A 754 34.57 -25.44 -33.11
C ILE A 754 33.59 -24.46 -33.75
N VAL A 755 32.37 -24.43 -33.22
CA VAL A 755 31.40 -23.38 -33.56
C VAL A 755 31.78 -22.12 -32.78
N GLY A 756 32.66 -21.33 -33.41
CA GLY A 756 33.44 -20.26 -32.82
C GLY A 756 34.87 -20.27 -33.36
N LYS A 757 35.80 -19.71 -32.57
CA LYS A 757 37.24 -19.75 -32.85
C LYS A 757 38.03 -19.76 -31.54
N ILE A 758 39.28 -20.24 -31.60
CA ILE A 758 40.26 -20.08 -30.53
C ILE A 758 40.77 -18.62 -30.58
N ASP A 759 40.22 -17.78 -29.72
CA ASP A 759 40.46 -16.34 -29.70
C ASP A 759 41.45 -15.96 -28.59
N LYS A 760 42.68 -15.53 -28.97
CA LYS A 760 43.76 -15.16 -28.05
C LYS A 760 43.32 -14.08 -27.03
N GLU A 761 42.56 -13.08 -27.45
CA GLU A 761 42.13 -11.99 -26.57
C GLU A 761 41.11 -12.47 -25.52
N LYS A 762 40.23 -13.40 -25.88
CA LYS A 762 39.17 -13.87 -24.98
C LYS A 762 39.62 -14.94 -24.01
N CYS A 763 40.52 -15.84 -24.43
CA CYS A 763 40.99 -16.92 -23.57
C CYS A 763 42.20 -16.53 -22.71
N GLY A 764 42.91 -15.45 -23.06
CA GLY A 764 44.11 -14.98 -22.38
C GLY A 764 45.38 -15.61 -22.95
N GLU A 765 46.49 -14.87 -22.91
CA GLU A 765 47.73 -15.27 -23.57
C GLU A 765 48.28 -16.63 -23.09
N GLU A 766 48.29 -16.85 -21.77
CA GLU A 766 48.82 -18.08 -21.17
C GLU A 766 48.01 -19.31 -21.59
N TYR A 767 46.68 -19.21 -21.54
CA TYR A 767 45.81 -20.33 -21.90
C TYR A 767 45.84 -20.58 -23.41
N TYR A 768 45.90 -19.53 -24.24
CA TYR A 768 46.09 -19.67 -25.68
C TYR A 768 47.38 -20.43 -26.02
N ALA A 769 48.50 -20.07 -25.37
CA ALA A 769 49.78 -20.75 -25.56
C ALA A 769 49.69 -22.24 -25.16
N LYS A 770 48.98 -22.56 -24.08
CA LYS A 770 48.71 -23.94 -23.66
C LYS A 770 47.95 -24.74 -24.73
N LEU A 771 46.91 -24.15 -25.32
CA LEU A 771 46.14 -24.80 -26.39
C LEU A 771 47.00 -25.02 -27.63
N ALA A 772 47.76 -24.00 -28.06
CA ALA A 772 48.64 -24.09 -29.22
C ALA A 772 49.67 -25.22 -29.06
N ALA A 773 50.28 -25.34 -27.87
CA ALA A 773 51.24 -26.42 -27.58
C ALA A 773 50.62 -27.82 -27.67
N VAL A 774 49.37 -28.01 -27.22
CA VAL A 774 48.67 -29.30 -27.34
C VAL A 774 48.32 -29.60 -28.80
N ILE A 775 47.88 -28.60 -29.57
CA ILE A 775 47.54 -28.75 -30.99
C ILE A 775 48.79 -29.14 -31.79
N GLU A 776 49.92 -28.50 -31.53
CA GLU A 776 51.20 -28.79 -32.19
C GLU A 776 51.72 -30.18 -31.81
N LYS A 777 51.76 -30.50 -30.50
CA LYS A 777 52.24 -31.77 -29.98
C LYS A 777 51.59 -32.98 -30.66
N TYR A 778 50.27 -32.95 -30.85
CA TYR A 778 49.52 -34.06 -31.45
C TYR A 778 49.18 -33.83 -32.93
N SER A 779 49.71 -32.77 -33.55
CA SER A 779 49.44 -32.38 -34.93
C SER A 779 47.93 -32.27 -35.25
N LEU A 780 47.12 -31.76 -34.33
CA LEU A 780 45.64 -31.70 -34.44
C LEU A 780 45.11 -30.62 -35.39
N GLY A 781 45.99 -29.76 -35.93
CA GLY A 781 45.56 -28.62 -36.76
C GLY A 781 44.72 -29.03 -37.98
N GLN A 782 45.01 -30.18 -38.59
CA GLN A 782 44.23 -30.71 -39.71
C GLN A 782 42.92 -31.37 -39.30
N ASP A 783 42.69 -31.63 -38.01
CA ASP A 783 41.47 -32.25 -37.49
C ASP A 783 40.47 -31.22 -36.95
N ILE A 784 40.93 -29.99 -36.72
CA ILE A 784 40.13 -28.88 -36.20
C ILE A 784 39.53 -28.07 -37.36
N TYR A 785 38.24 -27.81 -37.29
CA TYR A 785 37.53 -26.88 -38.17
C TYR A 785 36.92 -25.76 -37.33
N GLU A 786 37.33 -24.52 -37.59
CA GLU A 786 36.78 -23.34 -36.91
C GLU A 786 35.78 -22.63 -37.81
N THR A 787 34.57 -22.39 -37.31
CA THR A 787 33.56 -21.63 -38.08
C THR A 787 33.83 -20.13 -38.08
N GLY A 788 34.59 -19.62 -37.12
CA GLY A 788 34.58 -18.21 -36.77
C GLY A 788 33.28 -17.79 -36.09
N TYR A 789 33.03 -16.47 -36.03
CA TYR A 789 31.77 -15.94 -35.51
C TYR A 789 30.70 -15.95 -36.60
N LEU A 790 29.57 -16.60 -36.29
CA LEU A 790 28.42 -16.73 -37.19
C LEU A 790 27.16 -16.09 -36.60
N PRO A 791 26.20 -15.67 -37.44
CA PRO A 791 24.84 -15.33 -37.02
C PRO A 791 24.14 -16.51 -36.31
N GLU A 792 23.18 -16.23 -35.43
CA GLU A 792 22.53 -17.24 -34.57
C GLU A 792 21.85 -18.38 -35.35
N ALA A 793 21.27 -18.10 -36.53
CA ALA A 793 20.63 -19.11 -37.37
C ALA A 793 21.65 -20.07 -37.98
N GLU A 794 22.77 -19.54 -38.47
CA GLU A 794 23.86 -20.36 -39.00
C GLU A 794 24.52 -21.19 -37.89
N VAL A 795 24.68 -20.61 -36.69
CA VAL A 795 25.14 -21.37 -35.51
C VAL A 795 24.26 -22.60 -35.30
N ALA A 796 22.93 -22.45 -35.34
CA ALA A 796 22.01 -23.58 -35.19
C ALA A 796 22.25 -24.68 -36.25
N ASP A 797 22.45 -24.30 -37.51
CA ASP A 797 22.68 -25.24 -38.60
C ASP A 797 24.01 -26.00 -38.45
N TYR A 798 25.08 -25.31 -38.02
CA TYR A 798 26.34 -25.97 -37.67
C TYR A 798 26.18 -26.88 -36.45
N LEU A 799 25.40 -26.48 -35.44
CA LEU A 799 25.14 -27.35 -34.28
C LEU A 799 24.41 -28.64 -34.69
N LYS A 800 23.40 -28.52 -35.57
CA LYS A 800 22.66 -29.66 -36.12
C LYS A 800 23.54 -30.56 -36.99
N ALA A 801 24.58 -30.02 -37.62
CA ALA A 801 25.52 -30.80 -38.43
C ALA A 801 26.46 -31.72 -37.62
N ALA A 802 26.67 -31.46 -36.32
CA ALA A 802 27.50 -32.31 -35.46
C ALA A 802 26.84 -33.67 -35.15
N ASP A 803 27.65 -34.71 -34.95
CA ASP A 803 27.14 -36.04 -34.55
C ASP A 803 26.93 -36.12 -33.03
N PHE A 804 27.86 -35.57 -32.26
CA PHE A 804 27.81 -35.45 -30.80
C PHE A 804 28.64 -34.26 -30.33
N PHE A 805 28.45 -33.82 -29.09
CA PHE A 805 29.16 -32.69 -28.51
C PHE A 805 30.03 -33.09 -27.34
N ALA A 806 31.17 -32.43 -27.18
CA ALA A 806 32.02 -32.50 -26.00
C ALA A 806 32.13 -31.10 -25.39
N LEU A 807 31.51 -30.91 -24.24
CA LEU A 807 31.43 -29.62 -23.55
C LEU A 807 31.99 -29.75 -22.12
N PRO A 808 33.31 -29.60 -21.94
CA PRO A 808 33.92 -29.63 -20.62
C PRO A 808 33.64 -28.35 -19.82
N PHE A 809 33.48 -28.52 -18.50
CA PHE A 809 33.32 -27.41 -17.57
C PHE A 809 34.03 -27.71 -16.25
N LYS A 810 34.87 -26.79 -15.77
CA LYS A 810 35.63 -26.96 -14.52
C LYS A 810 34.78 -27.34 -13.31
N ASN A 811 33.53 -26.87 -13.25
CA ASN A 811 32.60 -27.14 -12.15
C ASN A 811 31.44 -28.09 -12.52
N GLY A 812 31.53 -28.76 -13.66
CA GLY A 812 30.50 -29.63 -14.20
C GLY A 812 29.45 -28.94 -15.07
N ALA A 813 28.66 -29.74 -15.79
CA ALA A 813 27.49 -29.30 -16.54
C ALA A 813 26.47 -28.62 -15.61
N ALA A 814 25.89 -27.49 -16.02
CA ALA A 814 24.85 -26.80 -15.25
C ALA A 814 23.80 -26.19 -16.19
N CYS A 815 22.56 -26.01 -15.70
CA CYS A 815 21.44 -25.50 -16.52
C CYS A 815 21.67 -24.08 -17.05
N ARG A 816 22.63 -23.34 -16.48
CA ARG A 816 23.05 -22.01 -16.98
C ARG A 816 24.01 -22.05 -18.17
N ASN A 817 24.52 -23.22 -18.55
CA ASN A 817 25.45 -23.36 -19.67
C ASN A 817 24.69 -23.32 -21.00
N GLY A 818 24.53 -22.12 -21.57
CA GLY A 818 23.82 -21.93 -22.83
C GLY A 818 24.32 -22.77 -24.01
N SER A 819 25.61 -23.15 -24.03
CA SER A 819 26.14 -24.05 -25.07
C SER A 819 25.62 -25.48 -24.95
N ILE A 820 25.35 -25.96 -23.73
CA ILE A 820 24.69 -27.25 -23.51
C ILE A 820 23.25 -27.19 -24.00
N LEU A 821 22.52 -26.13 -23.67
CA LEU A 821 21.12 -25.98 -24.08
C LEU A 821 20.98 -25.88 -25.60
N ALA A 822 21.89 -25.16 -26.27
CA ALA A 822 21.91 -25.06 -27.72
C ALA A 822 22.20 -26.41 -28.39
N ALA A 823 23.17 -27.18 -27.88
CA ALA A 823 23.45 -28.52 -28.40
C ALA A 823 22.30 -29.50 -28.11
N ALA A 824 21.69 -29.40 -26.92
CA ALA A 824 20.61 -30.29 -26.50
C ALA A 824 19.38 -30.10 -27.38
N GLN A 825 19.04 -28.85 -27.70
CA GLN A 825 17.92 -28.48 -28.57
C GLN A 825 17.98 -29.12 -29.96
N GLU A 826 19.18 -29.39 -30.49
CA GLU A 826 19.36 -30.09 -31.78
C GLU A 826 19.30 -31.63 -31.64
N GLY A 827 18.93 -32.14 -30.46
CA GLY A 827 18.72 -33.56 -30.18
C GLY A 827 19.99 -34.40 -30.17
N ARG A 828 21.18 -33.78 -30.09
CA ARG A 828 22.48 -34.48 -30.12
C ARG A 828 22.88 -35.00 -28.74
N ARG A 829 23.65 -36.10 -28.72
CA ARG A 829 24.30 -36.63 -27.51
C ARG A 829 25.37 -35.64 -27.04
N ILE A 830 25.45 -35.42 -25.72
CA ILE A 830 26.39 -34.46 -25.13
C ILE A 830 27.25 -35.16 -24.08
N ILE A 831 28.55 -35.20 -24.32
CA ILE A 831 29.54 -35.56 -23.30
C ILE A 831 29.89 -34.28 -22.53
N SER A 832 29.76 -34.32 -21.21
CA SER A 832 30.12 -33.20 -20.35
C SER A 832 30.71 -33.69 -19.04
N SER A 833 31.43 -32.80 -18.37
CA SER A 833 32.04 -33.09 -17.07
C SER A 833 30.99 -33.13 -15.95
N ARG A 834 31.12 -34.08 -15.03
CA ARG A 834 30.42 -34.08 -13.74
C ARG A 834 31.14 -33.18 -12.75
N GLY A 835 30.39 -32.40 -11.96
CA GLY A 835 30.97 -31.54 -10.93
C GLY A 835 29.94 -30.99 -9.96
N ALA A 836 30.37 -30.04 -9.12
CA ALA A 836 29.55 -29.50 -8.03
C ALA A 836 28.27 -28.76 -8.47
N LEU A 837 28.16 -28.39 -9.75
CA LEU A 837 26.97 -27.72 -10.31
C LEU A 837 26.08 -28.63 -11.15
N THR A 838 26.42 -29.91 -11.27
CA THR A 838 25.64 -30.89 -12.02
C THR A 838 24.43 -31.34 -11.21
N GLY A 839 23.24 -30.93 -11.67
CA GLY A 839 21.95 -31.32 -11.09
C GLY A 839 21.27 -32.46 -11.85
N GLU A 840 20.09 -32.85 -11.36
CA GLU A 840 19.30 -34.01 -11.84
C GLU A 840 18.94 -33.94 -13.34
N PHE A 841 18.80 -32.73 -13.91
CA PHE A 841 18.55 -32.53 -15.35
C PHE A 841 19.57 -33.24 -16.25
N PHE A 842 20.82 -33.38 -15.79
CA PHE A 842 21.91 -33.98 -16.56
C PHE A 842 22.06 -35.49 -16.38
N GLU A 843 21.20 -36.12 -15.57
CA GLU A 843 21.22 -37.58 -15.38
C GLU A 843 20.35 -38.33 -16.40
N SER A 844 19.81 -37.61 -17.40
CA SER A 844 19.03 -38.21 -18.48
C SER A 844 19.89 -39.00 -19.48
N GLY A 845 19.24 -39.86 -20.25
CA GLY A 845 19.89 -40.65 -21.30
C GLY A 845 20.50 -39.84 -22.44
N GLN A 846 20.40 -38.51 -22.49
CA GLN A 846 21.05 -37.66 -23.51
C GLN A 846 22.50 -37.27 -23.15
N PHE A 847 22.87 -37.33 -21.88
CA PHE A 847 24.17 -36.86 -21.39
C PHE A 847 25.11 -38.03 -21.06
N VAL A 848 26.39 -37.88 -21.37
CA VAL A 848 27.46 -38.73 -20.84
C VAL A 848 28.25 -37.87 -19.86
N LEU A 849 28.04 -38.12 -18.57
CA LEU A 849 28.74 -37.40 -17.50
C LEU A 849 30.05 -38.10 -17.17
N THR A 850 31.16 -37.44 -17.44
CA THR A 850 32.51 -37.97 -17.23
C THR A 850 33.30 -37.13 -16.23
N GLU A 851 34.36 -37.67 -15.64
CA GLU A 851 35.30 -36.87 -14.86
C GLU A 851 36.10 -35.94 -15.78
N ASN A 852 36.52 -34.79 -15.27
CA ASN A 852 37.28 -33.85 -16.08
C ASN A 852 38.78 -34.21 -16.12
N SER A 853 39.07 -35.44 -16.56
CA SER A 853 40.40 -36.01 -16.72
C SER A 853 40.59 -36.50 -18.16
N VAL A 854 41.83 -36.48 -18.64
CA VAL A 854 42.14 -36.88 -20.02
C VAL A 854 41.65 -38.30 -20.31
N ALA A 855 41.91 -39.26 -19.42
CA ALA A 855 41.52 -40.66 -19.60
C ALA A 855 40.00 -40.84 -19.71
N ALA A 856 39.24 -40.18 -18.84
CA ALA A 856 37.79 -40.30 -18.82
C ALA A 856 37.13 -39.63 -20.04
N TRP A 857 37.72 -38.55 -20.57
CA TRP A 857 37.34 -37.96 -21.86
C TRP A 857 37.65 -38.88 -23.03
N GLN A 858 38.82 -39.55 -23.04
CA GLN A 858 39.17 -40.50 -24.10
C GLN A 858 38.18 -41.66 -24.19
N GLU A 859 37.79 -42.23 -23.05
CA GLU A 859 36.83 -43.32 -22.98
C GLU A 859 35.45 -42.89 -23.48
N ALA A 860 34.94 -41.75 -23.00
CA ALA A 860 33.64 -41.24 -23.41
C ALA A 860 33.59 -40.91 -24.92
N ILE A 861 34.64 -40.27 -25.45
CA ILE A 861 34.73 -39.97 -26.88
C ILE A 861 34.82 -41.26 -27.70
N ARG A 862 35.62 -42.24 -27.29
CA ARG A 862 35.74 -43.53 -27.97
C ARG A 862 34.41 -44.26 -28.05
N ALA A 863 33.64 -44.26 -26.96
CA ALA A 863 32.30 -44.86 -26.93
C ALA A 863 31.39 -44.22 -27.99
N GLU A 864 31.32 -42.89 -28.04
CA GLU A 864 30.50 -42.17 -29.03
C GLU A 864 30.99 -42.34 -30.46
N LEU A 865 32.30 -42.45 -30.69
CA LEU A 865 32.86 -42.77 -32.01
C LEU A 865 32.44 -44.15 -32.49
N SER A 866 32.36 -45.15 -31.59
CA SER A 866 31.96 -46.52 -31.93
C SER A 866 30.45 -46.74 -32.16
N ALA A 867 29.60 -45.80 -31.73
CA ALA A 867 28.15 -45.93 -31.86
C ALA A 867 27.70 -45.93 -33.35
N LYS A 868 26.87 -46.90 -33.76
CA LYS A 868 26.48 -47.08 -35.18
C LYS A 868 25.53 -45.99 -35.72
N SER A 869 24.81 -45.27 -34.86
CA SER A 869 23.99 -44.13 -35.25
C SER A 869 24.02 -43.02 -34.19
N ALA A 870 23.90 -41.78 -34.62
CA ALA A 870 23.68 -40.66 -33.72
C ALA A 870 22.25 -40.76 -33.17
N ALA A 871 22.12 -41.24 -31.93
CA ALA A 871 20.83 -41.26 -31.25
C ALA A 871 20.29 -39.82 -31.15
N VAL A 872 19.05 -39.63 -31.61
CA VAL A 872 18.33 -38.35 -31.52
C VAL A 872 17.50 -38.39 -30.25
N TYR A 873 17.73 -37.43 -29.37
CA TYR A 873 17.03 -37.32 -28.09
C TYR A 873 16.00 -36.19 -28.15
N GLU A 874 14.84 -36.42 -27.54
CA GLU A 874 13.88 -35.34 -27.31
C GLU A 874 14.35 -34.50 -26.13
N ALA A 875 14.72 -33.25 -26.40
CA ALA A 875 15.35 -32.39 -25.41
C ALA A 875 14.32 -31.56 -24.65
N ALA A 876 14.32 -31.68 -23.32
CA ALA A 876 13.51 -30.86 -22.42
C ALA A 876 14.12 -29.47 -22.19
N VAL A 877 14.36 -28.69 -23.26
CA VAL A 877 14.88 -27.31 -23.16
C VAL A 877 13.70 -26.33 -23.01
N PRO A 878 13.63 -25.54 -21.92
CA PRO A 878 12.53 -24.58 -21.72
C PRO A 878 12.46 -23.52 -22.83
N SER A 879 11.25 -23.25 -23.31
CA SER A 879 11.00 -22.20 -24.30
C SER A 879 11.06 -20.80 -23.68
N TRP A 880 11.34 -19.79 -24.49
CA TRP A 880 11.36 -18.40 -24.02
C TRP A 880 9.98 -17.89 -23.63
N GLU A 881 8.93 -18.42 -24.25
CA GLU A 881 7.53 -18.15 -23.95
C GLU A 881 7.16 -18.64 -22.54
N GLU A 882 7.58 -19.85 -22.15
CA GLU A 882 7.37 -20.38 -20.80
C GLU A 882 8.16 -19.58 -19.76
N ILE A 883 9.42 -19.25 -20.05
CA ILE A 883 10.27 -18.43 -19.16
C ILE A 883 9.65 -17.05 -18.96
N ALA A 884 9.13 -16.42 -20.02
CA ALA A 884 8.46 -15.13 -19.94
C ALA A 884 7.19 -15.20 -19.10
N LYS A 885 6.39 -16.27 -19.22
CA LYS A 885 5.19 -16.50 -18.39
C LYS A 885 5.55 -16.63 -16.91
N GLU A 886 6.59 -17.36 -16.56
CA GLU A 886 7.08 -17.47 -15.17
C GLU A 886 7.53 -16.12 -14.62
N HIS A 887 8.28 -15.34 -15.42
CA HIS A 887 8.66 -13.98 -15.04
C HIS A 887 7.43 -13.07 -14.83
N ALA A 888 6.48 -13.08 -15.76
CA ALA A 888 5.24 -12.32 -15.66
C ALA A 888 4.41 -12.72 -14.43
N HIS A 889 4.37 -14.00 -14.08
CA HIS A 889 3.74 -14.48 -12.85
C HIS A 889 4.40 -13.89 -11.60
N ILE A 890 5.74 -13.90 -11.56
CA ILE A 890 6.52 -13.30 -10.46
C ILE A 890 6.24 -11.79 -10.37
N TYR A 891 6.23 -11.08 -11.49
CA TYR A 891 5.94 -9.64 -11.54
C TYR A 891 4.57 -9.31 -10.95
N ARG A 892 3.51 -9.97 -11.43
CA ARG A 892 2.15 -9.86 -10.90
C ARG A 892 2.08 -10.14 -9.42
N ALA A 893 2.74 -11.20 -8.96
CA ALA A 893 2.73 -11.60 -7.55
C ALA A 893 3.36 -10.52 -6.64
N ILE A 894 4.43 -9.86 -7.09
CA ILE A 894 5.09 -8.79 -6.32
C ILE A 894 4.24 -7.52 -6.31
N LEU A 895 3.56 -7.20 -7.41
CA LEU A 895 2.67 -6.04 -7.51
C LEU A 895 1.39 -6.22 -6.68
N LYS A 896 0.84 -7.45 -6.59
CA LYS A 896 -0.37 -7.79 -5.83
C LYS A 896 -0.17 -7.87 -4.31
N ASN A 897 1.06 -7.80 -3.78
CA ASN A 897 1.33 -8.02 -2.36
C ASN A 897 1.76 -6.74 -1.57
N PRO A 898 0.92 -5.70 -1.40
CA PRO A 898 1.24 -4.54 -0.56
C PRO A 898 1.14 -4.75 0.96
N LEU A 899 0.77 -5.95 1.45
CA LEU A 899 0.31 -6.12 2.84
C LEU A 899 1.40 -6.49 3.86
N ILE A 900 2.65 -6.78 3.46
CA ILE A 900 3.62 -7.44 4.38
C ILE A 900 4.83 -6.55 4.79
N ASP A 901 5.12 -5.45 4.09
CA ASP A 901 6.33 -4.64 4.41
C ASP A 901 6.25 -3.84 5.72
N GLY A 902 5.08 -3.78 6.37
CA GLY A 902 4.91 -3.15 7.69
C GLY A 902 5.38 -3.99 8.88
N GLU A 903 5.60 -5.30 8.71
CA GLU A 903 5.94 -6.21 9.83
C GLU A 903 7.45 -6.51 9.96
N ARG A 904 8.25 -6.30 8.91
CA ARG A 904 9.69 -6.61 8.93
C ARG A 904 10.55 -5.64 9.76
N THR A 905 10.08 -4.43 10.03
CA THR A 905 10.79 -3.45 10.87
C THR A 905 10.61 -3.73 12.37
N GLY A 906 9.47 -4.30 12.78
CA GLY A 906 9.22 -4.70 14.17
C GLY A 906 9.99 -5.95 14.61
N ALA A 907 10.12 -6.94 13.71
CA ALA A 907 10.82 -8.18 14.02
C ALA A 907 12.34 -8.00 14.22
N LYS A 908 12.96 -7.00 13.57
CA LYS A 908 14.38 -6.68 13.75
C LYS A 908 14.69 -5.99 15.07
N SER A 909 13.76 -5.20 15.65
CA SER A 909 13.97 -4.59 16.97
C SER A 909 13.74 -5.59 18.10
N ALA A 910 12.78 -6.51 17.94
CA ALA A 910 12.51 -7.58 18.90
C ALA A 910 13.68 -8.58 18.99
N ARG A 911 14.30 -8.95 17.86
CA ARG A 911 15.49 -9.83 17.86
C ARG A 911 16.75 -9.18 18.44
N LYS A 912 16.88 -7.85 18.33
CA LYS A 912 17.99 -7.10 18.95
C LYS A 912 17.82 -6.96 20.47
N ARG A 913 16.58 -6.87 20.97
CA ARG A 913 16.27 -6.89 22.41
C ARG A 913 16.47 -8.27 23.04
N ALA A 914 16.04 -9.34 22.37
CA ALA A 914 16.19 -10.71 22.87
C ALA A 914 17.66 -11.18 22.92
N LYS A 915 18.54 -10.64 22.05
CA LYS A 915 19.98 -10.93 22.10
C LYS A 915 20.73 -10.13 23.15
N LYS A 916 20.23 -8.95 23.55
CA LYS A 916 20.84 -8.12 24.59
C LYS A 916 20.50 -8.61 26.00
N GLN A 917 19.28 -9.15 26.20
CA GLN A 917 18.87 -9.76 27.48
C GLN A 917 19.50 -11.13 27.77
N LYS A 918 20.12 -11.80 26.79
CA LYS A 918 20.85 -13.06 27.01
C LYS A 918 22.35 -12.88 27.35
N THR A 919 22.86 -11.66 27.28
CA THR A 919 24.27 -11.33 27.58
C THR A 919 24.46 -10.50 28.85
N GLU A 920 23.39 -10.06 29.52
CA GLU A 920 23.44 -9.23 30.72
C GLU A 920 22.88 -9.93 31.97
N GLY A 921 22.77 -11.27 31.98
CA GLY A 921 22.15 -12.05 33.05
C GLY A 921 23.02 -13.18 33.59
N GLY A 922 24.29 -12.90 33.87
CA GLY A 922 25.21 -13.86 34.49
C GLY A 922 26.31 -13.13 35.25
N ASP A 923 26.02 -12.80 36.51
CA ASP A 923 26.90 -12.87 37.69
C ASP A 923 26.31 -11.97 38.78
N GLU A 924 25.80 -12.57 39.86
CA GLU A 924 26.07 -12.08 41.21
C GLU A 924 25.86 -13.21 42.24
N ARG A 925 26.79 -13.22 43.19
CA ARG A 925 27.21 -14.30 44.10
C ARG A 925 26.36 -14.39 45.37
N SER A 926 26.49 -15.56 46.00
CA SER A 926 26.40 -15.92 47.43
C SER A 926 26.22 -14.78 48.45
N ASP A 927 25.23 -14.91 49.33
CA ASP A 927 25.35 -15.53 50.67
C ASP A 927 23.96 -15.95 51.19
#